data_AF-A0A7J7C0L7-F1
#
_entry.id   AF-A0A7J7C0L7-F1
#
_cell.length_a   1.000
_cell.length_b   1.000
_cell.length_c   1.000
_cell.angle_alpha   90.00
_cell.angle_beta   90.00
_cell.angle_gamma   90.00
#
_symmetry.space_group_name_H-M   'P 1'
#
loop_
_entity.id
_entity.type
_entity.pdbx_description
1 polymer ?
#
loop_
_entity_poly.entity_id
_entity_poly.type
_entity_poly.pdbx_seq_one_letter_code
_entity_poly.pdbx_strand_id
1 'polypeptide(L)'
;MASEIESNNRDVQILRSYELRLLRCTLSPPSHTNSQPEPIGSLHLHLHLHHILVCLETGDYVGALSSDAGRIVFGSSFTFHSIESAEGFYSELIGRVESFMLNEPEDEYASACRIILVMCVAVAALFAFTQCNMTGPPEELSSCPLPLVNIESIQFVEWENWARNQLISAGSDLIGKFSKCQFLVLAKMLLMRMRDFLFEGSLSSTYGIRSISWWLARLLLIQQRILDERSSSLCDLLQVTLGETLHHFGTFKKVYCYWGTELHDGEASAIASVVHLEAGINEYIYGRVDPCRKHFESAEEAAGIQLSVTGVLGFRTVHQVDPKAQRVLITKTVPSNGAGTYPAVTTGIQTHDCTVDKNKNETNEPDETCDIYMTPKLLEKGSDFEINIQSIQNAGHAAAPLTEIQQAVILAHCLLIEKSSRQDELQRWDMAPYIEAIDSQQSSYFTLRSFCDILRIRWELTRSRTKWRALELMEKLVKGIQGPSPGVAERIPFICSVYLPVVPALQKEYGETLVGCGLIGEAITVFEGLELWDNLIYCNCLLGKKAAAVELIKTRLSELPNDPRLWCSLGDVTNNDDCYEKALEVSKNRSARAKRSLARSAYNRGDYEKSKLLWESAMALNSLYPDGWFALGAASLKARDVEKALDAFTRAVQLDPENGEAWNNIACLHMIKKRSKEAFIAFKEALKFKRDSWQLWENYSHVAMDVGNIGQVRFNS
;
A
#
# COMPACT_ATOMS: atom_id res chain seq x y z
N MET A 1 -10.24 31.28 -36.86
CA MET A 1 -10.40 29.81 -37.04
C MET A 1 -9.07 29.05 -37.04
N ALA A 2 -8.22 29.09 -38.08
CA ALA A 2 -6.95 28.33 -38.05
C ALA A 2 -5.98 28.80 -36.93
N SER A 3 -5.87 30.12 -36.71
CA SER A 3 -5.06 30.71 -35.63
C SER A 3 -5.60 30.46 -34.22
N GLU A 4 -6.93 30.41 -34.05
CA GLU A 4 -7.57 30.09 -32.76
C GLU A 4 -7.44 28.61 -32.42
N ILE A 5 -7.49 27.72 -33.42
CA ILE A 5 -7.25 26.28 -33.25
C ILE A 5 -5.79 26.03 -32.87
N GLU A 6 -4.84 26.73 -33.49
CA GLU A 6 -3.42 26.63 -33.14
C GLU A 6 -3.12 27.18 -31.73
N SER A 7 -3.75 28.29 -31.33
CA SER A 7 -3.63 28.85 -29.97
C SER A 7 -4.17 27.88 -28.92
N ASN A 8 -5.41 27.40 -29.08
CA ASN A 8 -6.02 26.45 -28.14
C ASN A 8 -5.21 25.14 -28.04
N ASN A 9 -4.60 24.67 -29.13
CA ASN A 9 -3.79 23.46 -29.10
C ASN A 9 -2.49 23.66 -28.31
N ARG A 10 -1.88 24.85 -28.39
CA ARG A 10 -0.69 25.22 -27.60
C ARG A 10 -1.02 25.35 -26.11
N ASP A 11 -2.15 25.95 -25.79
CA ASP A 11 -2.64 26.13 -24.42
C ASP A 11 -2.93 24.78 -23.74
N VAL A 12 -3.61 23.87 -24.47
CA VAL A 12 -3.82 22.48 -24.00
C VAL A 12 -2.50 21.75 -23.76
N GLN A 13 -1.51 21.94 -24.64
CA GLN A 13 -0.20 21.31 -24.49
C GLN A 13 0.52 21.79 -23.22
N ILE A 14 0.51 23.10 -22.95
CA ILE A 14 1.11 23.66 -21.73
C ILE A 14 0.46 23.08 -20.47
N LEU A 15 -0.87 23.00 -20.41
CA LEU A 15 -1.58 22.42 -19.27
C LEU A 15 -1.19 20.95 -19.04
N ARG A 16 -1.14 20.16 -20.12
CA ARG A 16 -0.73 18.75 -20.05
C ARG A 16 0.72 18.58 -19.61
N SER A 17 1.59 19.52 -19.98
CA SER A 17 2.98 19.53 -19.52
C SER A 17 3.10 19.71 -18.00
N TYR A 18 2.24 20.53 -17.39
CA TYR A 18 2.18 20.68 -15.94
C TYR A 18 1.64 19.42 -15.25
N GLU A 19 0.61 18.78 -15.81
CA GLU A 19 0.12 17.48 -15.31
C GLU A 19 1.22 16.41 -15.37
N LEU A 20 1.97 16.35 -16.48
CA LEU A 20 3.06 15.38 -16.66
C LEU A 20 4.20 15.63 -15.67
N ARG A 21 4.63 16.88 -15.49
CA ARG A 21 5.65 17.25 -14.48
C ARG A 21 5.24 16.83 -13.07
N LEU A 22 3.99 17.11 -12.70
CA LEU A 22 3.47 16.71 -11.39
C LEU A 22 3.47 15.18 -11.21
N LEU A 23 3.09 14.43 -12.25
CA LEU A 23 3.13 12.96 -12.21
C LEU A 23 4.56 12.42 -12.13
N ARG A 24 5.53 13.04 -12.81
CA ARG A 24 6.94 12.64 -12.78
C ARG A 24 7.50 12.59 -11.36
N CYS A 25 7.06 13.45 -10.45
CA CYS A 25 7.45 13.41 -9.02
C CYS A 25 7.19 12.06 -8.33
N THR A 26 6.34 11.19 -8.89
CA THR A 26 6.05 9.83 -8.37
C THR A 26 6.62 8.70 -9.22
N LEU A 27 7.22 9.00 -10.37
CA LEU A 27 7.69 8.01 -11.35
C LEU A 27 9.22 8.01 -11.46
N SER A 28 9.83 9.19 -11.50
CA SER A 28 11.27 9.39 -11.63
C SER A 28 11.70 10.59 -10.80
N PRO A 29 12.88 10.58 -10.17
CA PRO A 29 13.42 11.77 -9.55
C PRO A 29 13.56 12.83 -10.65
N PRO A 30 13.25 14.10 -10.34
CA PRO A 30 13.34 15.15 -11.34
C PRO A 30 14.78 15.26 -11.82
N SER A 31 15.00 15.03 -13.11
CA SER A 31 16.26 15.42 -13.73
C SER A 31 16.42 16.92 -13.55
N HIS A 32 17.60 17.38 -13.12
CA HIS A 32 17.98 18.80 -13.12
C HIS A 32 18.09 19.33 -14.56
N THR A 33 17.03 19.24 -15.34
CA THR A 33 16.88 19.93 -16.60
C THR A 33 16.31 21.29 -16.28
N ASN A 34 17.22 22.27 -16.20
CA ASN A 34 16.93 23.70 -16.32
C ASN A 34 16.31 23.97 -17.70
N SER A 35 15.09 23.52 -17.95
CA SER A 35 14.27 24.10 -19.02
C SER A 35 13.46 25.20 -18.37
N GLN A 36 14.05 26.39 -18.25
CA GLN A 36 13.25 27.61 -18.11
C GLN A 36 12.33 27.66 -19.34
N PRO A 37 11.00 27.68 -19.20
CA PRO A 37 10.16 28.07 -20.30
C PRO A 37 10.51 29.53 -20.63
N GLU A 38 10.76 29.84 -21.90
CA GLU A 38 10.83 31.23 -22.35
C GLU A 38 9.58 31.96 -21.85
N PRO A 39 9.70 33.18 -21.27
CA PRO A 39 8.58 33.90 -20.72
C PRO A 39 7.66 34.35 -21.86
N ILE A 40 6.66 33.54 -22.17
CA ILE A 40 5.55 33.94 -23.02
C ILE A 40 4.69 34.89 -22.18
N GLY A 41 4.45 36.07 -22.72
CA GLY A 41 3.78 37.17 -22.03
C GLY A 41 2.44 36.78 -21.40
N SER A 42 2.20 37.42 -20.24
CA SER A 42 0.94 37.57 -19.52
C SER A 42 0.16 36.30 -19.12
N LEU A 43 0.55 35.70 -17.99
CA LEU A 43 -0.41 35.33 -16.93
C LEU A 43 0.35 35.08 -15.61
N HIS A 44 0.06 35.87 -14.58
CA HIS A 44 0.67 35.76 -13.24
C HIS A 44 0.62 34.33 -12.67
N LEU A 45 -0.39 33.53 -13.06
CA LEU A 45 -0.62 32.15 -12.64
C LEU A 45 0.50 31.16 -13.08
N HIS A 46 1.12 31.35 -14.25
CA HIS A 46 2.16 30.44 -14.73
C HIS A 46 3.43 30.46 -13.87
N LEU A 47 3.80 31.63 -13.35
CA LEU A 47 4.93 31.77 -12.43
C LEU A 47 4.69 31.00 -11.14
N HIS A 48 3.47 31.07 -10.60
CA HIS A 48 3.08 30.33 -9.39
C HIS A 48 3.06 28.82 -9.61
N LEU A 49 2.52 28.38 -10.75
CA LEU A 49 2.52 26.97 -11.15
C LEU A 49 3.94 26.42 -11.30
N HIS A 50 4.83 27.17 -11.96
CA HIS A 50 6.22 26.75 -12.11
C HIS A 50 6.93 26.68 -10.77
N HIS A 51 6.77 27.69 -9.90
CA HIS A 51 7.38 27.72 -8.58
C HIS A 51 6.94 26.53 -7.70
N ILE A 52 5.63 26.26 -7.61
CA ILE A 52 5.14 25.15 -6.78
C ILE A 52 5.58 23.79 -7.31
N LEU A 53 5.64 23.61 -8.64
CA LEU A 53 6.15 22.38 -9.25
C LEU A 53 7.64 22.18 -8.94
N VAL A 54 8.44 23.24 -8.99
CA VAL A 54 9.86 23.16 -8.60
C VAL A 54 10.00 22.75 -7.14
N CYS A 55 9.23 23.34 -6.22
CA CYS A 55 9.23 22.92 -4.81
C CYS A 55 8.85 21.44 -4.63
N LEU A 56 7.85 20.95 -5.37
CA LEU A 56 7.44 19.55 -5.35
C LEU A 56 8.53 18.63 -5.91
N GLU A 57 9.19 19.04 -6.98
CA GLU A 57 10.30 18.33 -7.61
C GLU A 57 11.51 18.25 -6.67
N THR A 58 11.86 19.34 -5.96
CA THR A 58 12.99 19.35 -5.02
C THR A 58 12.68 18.71 -3.67
N GLY A 59 11.42 18.39 -3.38
CA GLY A 59 10.98 17.80 -2.11
C GLY A 59 10.69 18.82 -1.00
N ASP A 60 10.62 20.12 -1.31
CA ASP A 60 10.26 21.18 -0.37
C ASP A 60 8.73 21.36 -0.32
N TYR A 61 8.04 20.41 0.32
CA TYR A 61 6.57 20.42 0.39
C TYR A 61 6.01 21.53 1.28
N VAL A 62 6.75 21.92 2.33
CA VAL A 62 6.34 23.01 3.23
C VAL A 62 6.46 24.36 2.52
N GLY A 63 7.56 24.58 1.80
CA GLY A 63 7.76 25.74 0.95
C GLY A 63 6.69 25.81 -0.13
N ALA A 64 6.31 24.68 -0.75
CA ALA A 64 5.21 24.62 -1.71
C ALA A 64 3.88 25.15 -1.12
N LEU A 65 3.51 24.70 0.09
CA LEU A 65 2.27 25.12 0.77
C LEU A 65 2.31 26.56 1.28
N SER A 66 3.50 27.03 1.70
CA SER A 66 3.71 28.38 2.23
C SER A 66 4.01 29.43 1.16
N SER A 67 4.22 28.99 -0.08
CA SER A 67 4.54 29.85 -1.22
C SER A 67 3.40 30.81 -1.57
N ASP A 68 3.71 31.81 -2.40
CA ASP A 68 2.70 32.74 -2.93
C ASP A 68 1.60 32.01 -3.71
N ALA A 69 1.87 30.82 -4.26
CA ALA A 69 0.86 29.96 -4.87
C ALA A 69 -0.19 29.49 -3.85
N GLY A 70 0.24 29.01 -2.69
CA GLY A 70 -0.66 28.66 -1.58
C GLY A 70 -1.46 29.86 -1.08
N ARG A 71 -0.81 31.03 -0.96
CA ARG A 71 -1.48 32.29 -0.56
C ARG A 71 -2.57 32.72 -1.54
N ILE A 72 -2.34 32.56 -2.84
CA ILE A 72 -3.33 32.90 -3.86
C ILE A 72 -4.53 31.95 -3.80
N VAL A 73 -4.30 30.66 -3.57
CA VAL A 73 -5.37 29.64 -3.47
C VAL A 73 -6.24 29.84 -2.23
N PHE A 74 -5.66 30.20 -1.08
CA PHE A 74 -6.37 30.31 0.20
C PHE A 74 -6.77 31.75 0.60
N GLY A 75 -6.26 32.75 -0.13
CA GLY A 75 -6.46 34.18 0.13
C GLY A 75 -5.28 34.84 0.86
N SER A 76 -4.91 36.04 0.43
CA SER A 76 -3.67 36.75 0.80
C SER A 76 -3.53 37.14 2.29
N SER A 77 -4.63 37.23 3.03
CA SER A 77 -4.60 37.65 4.43
C SER A 77 -4.55 36.49 5.44
N PHE A 78 -4.81 35.23 5.04
CA PHE A 78 -5.06 34.08 5.95
C PHE A 78 -5.91 34.42 7.20
N THR A 79 -6.74 35.46 7.14
CA THR A 79 -7.63 35.85 8.22
C THR A 79 -8.90 35.03 8.08
N PHE A 80 -9.03 33.97 8.87
CA PHE A 80 -10.23 33.13 8.90
C PHE A 80 -11.14 33.58 10.05
N HIS A 81 -12.45 33.58 9.81
CA HIS A 81 -13.42 33.96 10.83
C HIS A 81 -13.76 32.80 11.77
N SER A 82 -13.55 31.56 11.31
CA SER A 82 -13.99 30.33 12.01
C SER A 82 -12.83 29.52 12.63
N ILE A 83 -11.76 30.18 13.11
CA ILE A 83 -10.55 29.52 13.66
C ILE A 83 -10.84 28.77 14.98
N GLU A 84 -11.97 29.05 15.64
CA GLU A 84 -12.33 28.41 16.90
C GLU A 84 -12.64 26.90 16.75
N SER A 85 -12.96 26.42 15.53
CA SER A 85 -13.22 24.99 15.27
C SER A 85 -12.57 24.53 13.97
N ALA A 86 -11.98 23.33 13.98
CA ALA A 86 -11.37 22.75 12.77
C ALA A 86 -12.40 22.61 11.64
N GLU A 87 -13.62 22.14 11.94
CA GLU A 87 -14.68 21.96 10.95
C GLU A 87 -15.09 23.28 10.29
N GLY A 88 -15.28 24.35 11.08
CA GLY A 88 -15.59 25.68 10.57
C GLY A 88 -14.44 26.23 9.71
N PHE A 89 -13.20 26.07 10.18
CA PHE A 89 -12.00 26.49 9.45
C PHE A 89 -11.89 25.80 8.08
N TYR A 90 -11.95 24.47 8.04
CA TYR A 90 -11.81 23.72 6.79
C TYR A 90 -13.00 23.95 5.84
N SER A 91 -14.21 24.19 6.38
CA SER A 91 -15.37 24.55 5.55
C SER A 91 -15.22 25.93 4.92
N GLU A 92 -14.77 26.93 5.68
CA GLU A 92 -14.47 28.28 5.17
C GLU A 92 -13.35 28.23 4.13
N LEU A 93 -12.30 27.45 4.38
CA LEU A 93 -11.19 27.23 3.45
C LEU A 93 -11.66 26.64 2.13
N ILE A 94 -12.52 25.61 2.16
CA ILE A 94 -13.05 24.99 0.95
C ILE A 94 -13.94 25.97 0.18
N GLY A 95 -14.77 26.77 0.86
CA GLY A 95 -15.55 27.83 0.21
C GLY A 95 -14.69 28.88 -0.50
N ARG A 96 -13.53 29.24 0.05
CA ARG A 96 -12.57 30.14 -0.63
C ARG A 96 -11.94 29.51 -1.87
N VAL A 97 -11.56 28.25 -1.76
CA VAL A 97 -10.97 27.49 -2.88
C VAL A 97 -11.98 27.33 -4.02
N GLU A 98 -13.26 27.09 -3.70
CA GLU A 98 -14.34 27.08 -4.69
C GLU A 98 -14.50 28.44 -5.37
N SER A 99 -14.53 29.53 -4.59
CA SER A 99 -14.60 30.88 -5.13
C SER A 99 -13.40 31.20 -6.03
N PHE A 100 -12.21 30.71 -5.68
CA PHE A 100 -11.01 30.86 -6.51
C PHE A 100 -11.14 30.11 -7.85
N MET A 101 -11.66 28.87 -7.83
CA MET A 101 -11.93 28.10 -9.05
C MET A 101 -13.02 28.74 -9.92
N LEU A 102 -14.07 29.30 -9.29
CA LEU A 102 -15.25 29.91 -9.94
C LEU A 102 -15.09 31.39 -10.32
N ASN A 103 -14.03 32.07 -9.87
CA ASN A 103 -13.88 33.52 -10.01
C ASN A 103 -14.06 33.95 -11.49
N GLU A 104 -14.84 35.02 -11.74
CA GLU A 104 -15.48 35.32 -13.04
C GLU A 104 -14.58 34.95 -14.24
N PRO A 105 -15.01 34.00 -15.09
CA PRO A 105 -14.18 33.48 -16.16
C PRO A 105 -14.13 34.50 -17.30
N GLU A 106 -13.07 35.30 -17.34
CA GLU A 106 -12.72 36.00 -18.59
C GLU A 106 -12.17 35.00 -19.64
N ASP A 107 -11.64 33.84 -19.19
CA ASP A 107 -10.98 32.82 -20.04
C ASP A 107 -11.04 31.40 -19.42
N GLU A 108 -11.48 30.40 -20.20
CA GLU A 108 -11.51 28.96 -19.81
C GLU A 108 -10.11 28.41 -19.49
N TYR A 109 -9.08 28.89 -20.20
CA TYR A 109 -7.70 28.47 -19.99
C TYR A 109 -7.17 28.90 -18.61
N ALA A 110 -7.51 30.12 -18.19
CA ALA A 110 -7.17 30.61 -16.85
C ALA A 110 -7.84 29.77 -15.75
N SER A 111 -9.09 29.32 -15.97
CA SER A 111 -9.78 28.42 -15.03
C SER A 111 -9.04 27.07 -14.92
N ALA A 112 -8.64 26.47 -16.05
CA ALA A 112 -7.84 25.24 -16.05
C ALA A 112 -6.51 25.42 -15.29
N CYS A 113 -5.81 26.54 -15.46
CA CYS A 113 -4.59 26.85 -14.71
C CYS A 113 -4.83 26.92 -13.19
N ARG A 114 -5.94 27.51 -12.75
CA ARG A 114 -6.31 27.58 -11.32
C ARG A 114 -6.57 26.19 -10.75
N ILE A 115 -7.22 25.30 -11.52
CA ILE A 115 -7.48 23.92 -11.07
C ILE A 115 -6.17 23.14 -10.92
N ILE A 116 -5.24 23.25 -11.88
CA ILE A 116 -3.91 22.62 -11.74
C ILE A 116 -3.17 23.18 -10.53
N LEU A 117 -3.28 24.48 -10.25
CA LEU A 117 -2.65 25.09 -9.07
C LEU A 117 -3.19 24.50 -7.76
N VAL A 118 -4.51 24.37 -7.63
CA VAL A 118 -5.15 23.71 -6.48
C VAL A 118 -4.72 22.25 -6.38
N MET A 119 -4.57 21.56 -7.52
CA MET A 119 -4.07 20.19 -7.56
C MET A 119 -2.63 20.08 -7.07
N CYS A 120 -1.72 20.97 -7.48
CA CYS A 120 -0.35 21.02 -6.98
C CYS A 120 -0.31 21.24 -5.46
N VAL A 121 -1.16 22.12 -4.92
CA VAL A 121 -1.29 22.37 -3.47
C VAL A 121 -1.79 21.11 -2.74
N ALA A 122 -2.79 20.42 -3.30
CA ALA A 122 -3.30 19.17 -2.74
C ALA A 122 -2.23 18.06 -2.74
N VAL A 123 -1.46 17.94 -3.83
CA VAL A 123 -0.36 16.98 -3.94
C VAL A 123 0.79 17.32 -2.99
N ALA A 124 1.12 18.60 -2.78
CA ALA A 124 2.10 19.02 -1.78
C ALA A 124 1.69 18.58 -0.37
N ALA A 125 0.41 18.74 -0.01
CA ALA A 125 -0.10 18.27 1.27
C ALA A 125 -0.05 16.72 1.37
N LEU A 126 -0.37 16.01 0.29
CA LEU A 126 -0.27 14.55 0.24
C LEU A 126 1.19 14.07 0.42
N PHE A 127 2.15 14.70 -0.24
CA PHE A 127 3.57 14.35 -0.13
C PHE A 127 4.15 14.69 1.24
N ALA A 128 3.79 15.83 1.83
CA ALA A 128 4.17 16.18 3.20
C ALA A 128 3.69 15.11 4.21
N PHE A 129 2.45 14.64 4.08
CA PHE A 129 1.94 13.54 4.92
C PHE A 129 2.71 12.23 4.69
N THR A 130 3.00 11.91 3.41
CA THR A 130 3.72 10.70 3.00
C THR A 130 5.16 10.70 3.51
N GLN A 131 5.85 11.86 3.45
CA GLN A 131 7.17 12.06 4.02
C GLN A 131 7.18 11.76 5.53
N CYS A 132 6.26 12.35 6.30
CA CYS A 132 6.21 12.13 7.74
C CYS A 132 5.90 10.69 8.14
N ASN A 133 5.03 10.01 7.41
CA ASN A 133 4.39 8.78 7.88
C ASN A 133 4.69 7.53 7.05
N MET A 134 5.45 7.64 5.95
CA MET A 134 5.79 6.49 5.09
C MET A 134 7.27 6.44 4.72
N THR A 135 7.82 7.53 4.17
CA THR A 135 9.16 7.49 3.54
C THR A 135 10.27 8.09 4.40
N GLY A 136 9.94 9.05 5.27
CA GLY A 136 10.91 9.85 6.02
C GLY A 136 11.81 10.72 5.12
N PRO A 137 12.77 11.45 5.70
CA PRO A 137 12.89 11.74 7.14
C PRO A 137 11.74 12.62 7.65
N PRO A 138 11.33 12.48 8.93
CA PRO A 138 10.36 13.37 9.54
C PRO A 138 10.99 14.75 9.75
N GLU A 139 10.72 15.69 8.86
CA GLU A 139 11.14 17.08 9.03
C GLU A 139 10.28 17.76 10.11
N GLU A 140 10.77 18.85 10.71
CA GLU A 140 9.99 19.67 11.65
C GLU A 140 8.88 20.44 10.89
N LEU A 141 7.90 19.70 10.36
CA LEU A 141 6.73 20.28 9.73
C LEU A 141 5.89 21.04 10.77
N SER A 142 5.29 22.15 10.34
CA SER A 142 4.29 22.89 11.12
C SER A 142 3.11 21.98 11.51
N SER A 143 2.46 22.27 12.63
CA SER A 143 1.28 21.49 13.09
C SER A 143 0.04 21.71 12.22
N CYS A 144 0.02 22.77 11.40
CA CYS A 144 -1.03 23.01 10.42
C CYS A 144 -0.41 23.02 9.01
N PRO A 145 -1.14 22.54 7.98
CA PRO A 145 -0.70 22.65 6.60
C PRO A 145 -0.53 24.09 6.10
N LEU A 146 -1.19 25.06 6.77
CA LEU A 146 -1.12 26.47 6.42
C LEU A 146 -0.36 27.28 7.47
N PRO A 147 0.40 28.31 7.05
CA PRO A 147 1.12 29.19 7.95
C PRO A 147 0.17 30.16 8.66
N LEU A 148 -0.60 29.65 9.63
CA LEU A 148 -1.53 30.43 10.44
C LEU A 148 -0.77 31.13 11.58
N VAL A 149 -0.94 32.45 11.67
CA VAL A 149 -0.38 33.29 12.74
C VAL A 149 -1.49 33.47 13.79
N ASN A 150 -1.21 33.12 15.06
CA ASN A 150 -2.10 33.24 16.25
C ASN A 150 -3.03 32.05 16.57
N ILE A 151 -2.54 30.81 16.58
CA ILE A 151 -3.29 29.65 17.12
C ILE A 151 -2.55 29.09 18.33
N GLU A 152 -3.28 28.82 19.42
CA GLU A 152 -2.71 28.25 20.63
C GLU A 152 -2.31 26.79 20.41
N SER A 153 -1.24 26.34 21.09
CA SER A 153 -0.72 24.97 20.97
C SER A 153 -1.78 23.88 21.24
N ILE A 154 -2.75 24.16 22.12
CA ILE A 154 -3.84 23.25 22.50
C ILE A 154 -4.84 23.04 21.35
N GLN A 155 -5.16 24.09 20.59
CA GLN A 155 -6.09 23.99 19.45
C GLN A 155 -5.53 23.05 18.37
N PHE A 156 -4.22 23.01 18.16
CA PHE A 156 -3.62 22.08 17.20
C PHE A 156 -3.80 20.60 17.57
N VAL A 157 -3.83 20.27 18.86
CA VAL A 157 -4.08 18.89 19.32
C VAL A 157 -5.54 18.50 19.03
N GLU A 158 -6.48 19.42 19.28
CA GLU A 158 -7.89 19.20 18.94
C GLU A 158 -8.10 19.05 17.44
N TRP A 159 -7.41 19.85 16.62
CA TRP A 159 -7.47 19.80 15.17
C TRP A 159 -6.87 18.50 14.61
N GLU A 160 -5.76 18.00 15.17
CA GLU A 160 -5.22 16.69 14.84
C GLU A 160 -6.18 15.56 15.20
N ASN A 161 -6.85 15.64 16.36
CA ASN A 161 -7.88 14.68 16.75
C ASN A 161 -9.10 14.73 15.81
N TRP A 162 -9.54 15.93 15.41
CA TRP A 162 -10.56 16.09 14.39
C TRP A 162 -10.12 15.46 13.05
N ALA A 163 -8.90 15.72 12.60
CA ALA A 163 -8.38 15.19 11.35
C ALA A 163 -8.28 13.66 11.38
N ARG A 164 -7.83 13.08 12.50
CA ARG A 164 -7.87 11.65 12.75
C ARG A 164 -9.28 11.10 12.57
N ASN A 165 -10.29 11.74 13.16
CA ASN A 165 -11.68 11.32 13.05
C ASN A 165 -12.23 11.39 11.61
N GLN A 166 -11.77 12.35 10.79
CA GLN A 166 -12.15 12.45 9.37
C GLN A 166 -11.53 11.34 8.49
N LEU A 167 -10.42 10.74 8.93
CA LEU A 167 -9.72 9.68 8.20
C LEU A 167 -10.25 8.28 8.53
N ILE A 168 -10.91 8.10 9.68
CA ILE A 168 -11.62 6.88 10.07
C ILE A 168 -12.72 6.57 9.04
N SER A 169 -12.89 5.29 8.68
CA SER A 169 -13.86 4.88 7.67
C SER A 169 -14.44 3.50 7.98
N ALA A 170 -15.74 3.32 7.74
CA ALA A 170 -16.46 2.04 7.91
C ALA A 170 -16.26 1.37 9.30
N GLY A 171 -16.12 2.17 10.36
CA GLY A 171 -15.87 1.66 11.72
C GLY A 171 -14.46 1.11 11.95
N SER A 172 -13.56 1.23 10.96
CA SER A 172 -12.13 1.00 11.12
C SER A 172 -11.44 2.28 11.55
N ASP A 173 -10.70 2.17 12.63
CA ASP A 173 -9.84 3.22 13.14
C ASP A 173 -8.43 3.15 12.51
N LEU A 174 -7.55 4.09 12.87
CA LEU A 174 -6.16 4.13 12.40
C LEU A 174 -5.27 3.05 13.06
N ILE A 175 -4.31 2.49 12.32
CA ILE A 175 -3.43 1.41 12.80
C ILE A 175 -2.49 1.84 13.94
N GLY A 176 -2.23 3.14 14.12
CA GLY A 176 -1.36 3.64 15.19
C GLY A 176 -1.38 5.16 15.33
N LYS A 177 -0.37 5.72 15.98
CA LYS A 177 -0.15 7.16 16.04
C LYS A 177 0.40 7.68 14.72
N PHE A 178 -0.35 8.56 14.08
CA PHE A 178 0.09 9.32 12.93
C PHE A 178 0.34 10.77 13.33
N SER A 179 1.30 11.38 12.65
CA SER A 179 1.62 12.80 12.81
C SER A 179 1.09 13.56 11.61
N LYS A 180 0.59 14.78 11.83
CA LYS A 180 0.20 15.71 10.77
C LYS A 180 -0.96 15.20 9.89
N CYS A 181 -1.96 14.55 10.49
CA CYS A 181 -3.14 14.00 9.79
C CYS A 181 -3.91 15.06 9.00
N GLN A 182 -3.84 16.32 9.45
CA GLN A 182 -4.45 17.46 8.78
C GLN A 182 -4.03 17.62 7.31
N PHE A 183 -2.78 17.27 6.96
CA PHE A 183 -2.28 17.39 5.58
C PHE A 183 -3.01 16.43 4.64
N LEU A 184 -3.25 15.19 5.07
CA LEU A 184 -4.01 14.22 4.29
C LEU A 184 -5.49 14.62 4.16
N VAL A 185 -6.08 15.17 5.22
CA VAL A 185 -7.47 15.67 5.19
C VAL A 185 -7.60 16.85 4.24
N LEU A 186 -6.67 17.81 4.27
CA LEU A 186 -6.63 18.93 3.33
C LEU A 186 -6.54 18.43 1.88
N ALA A 187 -5.58 17.57 1.58
CA ALA A 187 -5.43 16.99 0.25
C ALA A 187 -6.71 16.29 -0.23
N LYS A 188 -7.37 15.56 0.68
CA LYS A 188 -8.63 14.85 0.39
C LYS A 188 -9.75 15.81 0.06
N MET A 189 -9.94 16.85 0.87
CA MET A 189 -11.01 17.83 0.67
C MET A 189 -10.82 18.58 -0.66
N LEU A 190 -9.58 19.00 -0.97
CA LEU A 190 -9.26 19.68 -2.22
C LEU A 190 -9.50 18.79 -3.45
N LEU A 191 -8.97 17.56 -3.45
CA LEU A 191 -9.11 16.63 -4.59
C LEU A 191 -10.57 16.21 -4.82
N MET A 192 -11.32 15.91 -3.75
CA MET A 192 -12.74 15.58 -3.85
C MET A 192 -13.53 16.75 -4.40
N ARG A 193 -13.29 17.98 -3.89
CA ARG A 193 -14.03 19.15 -4.35
C ARG A 193 -13.73 19.52 -5.80
N MET A 194 -12.46 19.42 -6.22
CA MET A 194 -12.09 19.60 -7.63
C MET A 194 -12.75 18.56 -8.54
N ARG A 195 -12.85 17.30 -8.11
CA ARG A 195 -13.54 16.25 -8.88
C ARG A 195 -15.02 16.58 -9.04
N ASP A 196 -15.69 16.96 -7.96
CA ASP A 196 -17.12 17.29 -7.99
C ASP A 196 -17.36 18.51 -8.90
N PHE A 197 -16.49 19.52 -8.86
CA PHE A 197 -16.51 20.66 -9.77
C PHE A 197 -16.34 20.28 -11.25
N LEU A 198 -15.39 19.40 -11.56
CA LEU A 198 -15.18 18.93 -12.94
C LEU A 198 -16.34 18.05 -13.44
N PHE A 199 -17.02 17.33 -12.55
CA PHE A 199 -18.17 16.50 -12.89
C PHE A 199 -19.44 17.33 -13.17
N GLU A 200 -19.62 18.47 -12.50
CA GLU A 200 -20.74 19.40 -12.71
C GLU A 200 -20.72 20.09 -14.10
N GLY A 201 -19.68 19.85 -14.92
CA GLY A 201 -19.64 20.26 -16.33
C GLY A 201 -19.27 21.72 -16.56
N SER A 202 -18.65 22.37 -15.57
CA SER A 202 -18.22 23.78 -15.63
C SER A 202 -17.04 24.01 -16.59
N LEU A 203 -16.21 23.00 -16.86
CA LEU A 203 -15.14 23.05 -17.85
C LEU A 203 -15.51 22.28 -19.14
N SER A 204 -15.21 22.87 -20.30
CA SER A 204 -15.33 22.19 -21.58
C SER A 204 -14.48 20.90 -21.63
N SER A 205 -15.01 19.85 -22.26
CA SER A 205 -14.31 18.56 -22.48
C SER A 205 -12.92 18.71 -23.14
N THR A 206 -12.67 19.84 -23.80
CA THR A 206 -11.44 20.18 -24.52
C THR A 206 -10.22 20.31 -23.61
N TYR A 207 -10.39 20.85 -22.38
CA TYR A 207 -9.31 21.09 -21.42
C TYR A 207 -9.25 20.05 -20.29
N GLY A 208 -10.07 19.00 -20.34
CA GLY A 208 -10.25 18.06 -19.24
C GLY A 208 -8.95 17.55 -18.63
N ILE A 209 -8.70 17.93 -17.37
CA ILE A 209 -7.59 17.50 -16.53
C ILE A 209 -7.86 16.05 -16.12
N ARG A 210 -7.15 15.10 -16.72
CA ARG A 210 -7.44 13.66 -16.56
C ARG A 210 -6.74 13.05 -15.37
N SER A 211 -5.62 13.64 -14.93
CA SER A 211 -4.80 13.13 -13.82
C SER A 211 -5.47 13.24 -12.45
N ILE A 212 -6.56 14.00 -12.31
CA ILE A 212 -7.26 14.17 -11.03
C ILE A 212 -7.79 12.85 -10.45
N SER A 213 -8.37 11.99 -11.31
CA SER A 213 -8.86 10.66 -10.92
C SER A 213 -7.73 9.79 -10.35
N TRP A 214 -6.54 9.94 -10.92
CA TRP A 214 -5.34 9.22 -10.51
C TRP A 214 -4.79 9.71 -9.17
N TRP A 215 -4.68 11.03 -8.98
CA TRP A 215 -4.26 11.61 -7.70
C TRP A 215 -5.24 11.29 -6.57
N LEU A 216 -6.54 11.32 -6.87
CA LEU A 216 -7.55 10.90 -5.91
C LEU A 216 -7.42 9.41 -5.56
N ALA A 217 -7.18 8.54 -6.55
CA ALA A 217 -6.94 7.12 -6.30
C ALA A 217 -5.72 6.90 -5.38
N ARG A 218 -4.62 7.60 -5.62
CA ARG A 218 -3.40 7.54 -4.77
C ARG A 218 -3.67 7.99 -3.34
N LEU A 219 -4.42 9.09 -3.17
CA LEU A 219 -4.81 9.57 -1.84
C LEU A 219 -5.65 8.53 -1.10
N LEU A 220 -6.65 7.95 -1.77
CA LEU A 220 -7.54 6.95 -1.18
C LEU A 220 -6.78 5.65 -0.86
N LEU A 221 -5.80 5.27 -1.67
CA LEU A 221 -4.92 4.13 -1.43
C LEU A 221 -4.09 4.35 -0.16
N ILE A 222 -3.50 5.55 0.00
CA ILE A 222 -2.79 5.94 1.22
C ILE A 222 -3.76 5.97 2.42
N GLN A 223 -4.97 6.49 2.26
CA GLN A 223 -5.99 6.44 3.31
C GLN A 223 -6.35 4.99 3.71
N GLN A 224 -6.43 4.05 2.77
CA GLN A 224 -6.66 2.65 3.11
C GLN A 224 -5.46 2.01 3.83
N ARG A 225 -4.23 2.45 3.56
CA ARG A 225 -3.01 1.94 4.23
C ARG A 225 -2.83 2.43 5.68
N ILE A 226 -3.46 3.54 6.07
CA ILE A 226 -3.41 4.04 7.46
C ILE A 226 -4.46 3.39 8.38
N LEU A 227 -5.47 2.73 7.81
CA LEU A 227 -6.52 2.04 8.56
C LEU A 227 -6.04 0.66 9.05
N ASP A 228 -6.54 0.24 10.21
CA ASP A 228 -6.27 -1.09 10.76
C ASP A 228 -7.01 -2.21 10.00
N GLU A 229 -8.21 -1.93 9.50
CA GLU A 229 -9.04 -2.86 8.72
C GLU A 229 -9.41 -2.29 7.33
N ARG A 230 -9.87 -3.18 6.44
CA ARG A 230 -10.33 -2.83 5.09
C ARG A 230 -11.67 -2.10 5.16
N SER A 231 -11.78 -0.95 4.49
CA SER A 231 -13.03 -0.19 4.39
C SER A 231 -13.76 -0.47 3.08
N SER A 232 -15.04 -0.85 3.17
CA SER A 232 -15.88 -1.07 1.98
C SER A 232 -16.15 0.23 1.23
N SER A 233 -16.41 1.33 1.95
CA SER A 233 -16.66 2.63 1.31
C SER A 233 -15.44 3.17 0.55
N LEU A 234 -14.23 2.92 1.05
CA LEU A 234 -13.02 3.27 0.31
C LEU A 234 -12.81 2.35 -0.89
N CYS A 235 -13.13 1.05 -0.75
CA CYS A 235 -13.06 0.09 -1.85
C CYS A 235 -13.91 0.55 -3.04
N ASP A 236 -15.18 0.87 -2.80
CA ASP A 236 -16.11 1.29 -3.85
C ASP A 236 -15.61 2.57 -4.57
N LEU A 237 -15.13 3.55 -3.79
CA LEU A 237 -14.59 4.78 -4.33
C LEU A 237 -13.32 4.55 -5.14
N LEU A 238 -12.41 3.70 -4.64
CA LEU A 238 -11.18 3.30 -5.33
C LEU A 238 -11.46 2.57 -6.64
N GLN A 239 -12.47 1.70 -6.69
CA GLN A 239 -12.88 1.03 -7.93
C GLN A 239 -13.31 2.01 -9.00
N VAL A 240 -14.09 3.03 -8.64
CA VAL A 240 -14.54 4.06 -9.57
C VAL A 240 -13.35 4.90 -10.05
N THR A 241 -12.54 5.43 -9.13
CA THR A 241 -11.44 6.34 -9.48
C THR A 241 -10.31 5.65 -10.24
N LEU A 242 -9.94 4.42 -9.88
CA LEU A 242 -8.96 3.63 -10.63
C LEU A 242 -9.53 3.16 -11.98
N GLY A 243 -10.82 2.85 -12.06
CA GLY A 243 -11.49 2.55 -13.32
C GLY A 243 -11.42 3.70 -14.32
N GLU A 244 -11.68 4.92 -13.88
CA GLU A 244 -11.49 6.15 -14.67
C GLU A 244 -10.03 6.36 -15.06
N THR A 245 -9.10 6.16 -14.13
CA THR A 245 -7.66 6.27 -14.39
C THR A 245 -7.20 5.26 -15.44
N LEU A 246 -7.62 4.00 -15.36
CA LEU A 246 -7.35 2.95 -16.35
C LEU A 246 -8.00 3.28 -17.70
N HIS A 247 -9.19 3.88 -17.69
CA HIS A 247 -9.83 4.36 -18.91
C HIS A 247 -8.99 5.42 -19.61
N HIS A 248 -8.31 6.32 -18.88
CA HIS A 248 -7.47 7.37 -19.45
C HIS A 248 -6.04 6.93 -19.78
N PHE A 249 -5.40 6.12 -18.93
CA PHE A 249 -3.96 5.89 -18.96
C PHE A 249 -3.56 4.40 -18.98
N GLY A 250 -4.50 3.46 -19.00
CA GLY A 250 -4.21 2.02 -18.88
C GLY A 250 -3.56 1.34 -20.11
N THR A 251 -3.23 2.07 -21.18
CA THR A 251 -2.53 1.49 -22.34
C THR A 251 -1.57 2.51 -22.93
N PHE A 252 -0.45 2.03 -23.50
CA PHE A 252 0.54 2.86 -24.20
C PHE A 252 -0.10 3.87 -25.16
N LYS A 253 -1.02 3.42 -26.01
CA LYS A 253 -1.67 4.27 -27.02
C LYS A 253 -2.43 5.44 -26.38
N LYS A 254 -3.15 5.21 -25.28
CA LYS A 254 -3.92 6.27 -24.62
C LYS A 254 -3.02 7.32 -23.96
N VAL A 255 -1.95 6.87 -23.31
CA VAL A 255 -0.92 7.74 -22.71
C VAL A 255 -0.25 8.59 -23.78
N TYR A 256 0.21 7.95 -24.87
CA TYR A 256 0.83 8.63 -26.01
C TYR A 256 -0.14 9.60 -26.70
N CYS A 257 -1.41 9.24 -26.88
CA CYS A 257 -2.41 10.16 -27.46
C CYS A 257 -2.69 11.38 -26.57
N TYR A 258 -2.43 11.31 -25.27
CA TYR A 258 -2.66 12.42 -24.35
C TYR A 258 -1.46 13.37 -24.28
N TRP A 259 -0.26 12.88 -23.97
CA TRP A 259 0.94 13.71 -23.81
C TRP A 259 1.82 13.83 -25.07
N GLY A 260 1.66 12.93 -26.04
CA GLY A 260 2.33 13.03 -27.33
C GLY A 260 3.85 13.12 -27.23
N THR A 261 4.41 14.18 -27.82
CA THR A 261 5.86 14.43 -27.94
C THR A 261 6.53 14.90 -26.65
N GLU A 262 5.77 15.17 -25.57
CA GLU A 262 6.35 15.58 -24.27
C GLU A 262 6.94 14.41 -23.48
N LEU A 263 6.63 13.18 -23.90
CA LEU A 263 7.07 11.95 -23.27
C LEU A 263 8.49 11.60 -23.70
N HIS A 264 9.30 11.14 -22.76
CA HIS A 264 10.60 10.54 -23.03
C HIS A 264 10.45 9.11 -23.57
N ASP A 265 11.53 8.58 -24.15
CA ASP A 265 11.56 7.21 -24.67
C ASP A 265 11.21 6.20 -23.58
N GLY A 266 10.20 5.36 -23.85
CA GLY A 266 9.70 4.37 -22.90
C GLY A 266 8.80 4.92 -21.77
N GLU A 267 8.66 6.24 -21.61
CA GLU A 267 7.88 6.84 -20.53
C GLU A 267 6.38 6.53 -20.63
N ALA A 268 5.83 6.49 -21.85
CA ALA A 268 4.43 6.10 -22.06
C ALA A 268 4.14 4.67 -21.56
N SER A 269 5.09 3.75 -21.80
CA SER A 269 5.02 2.38 -21.32
C SER A 269 5.16 2.31 -19.81
N ALA A 270 6.10 3.06 -19.24
CA ALA A 270 6.29 3.17 -17.79
C ALA A 270 5.03 3.67 -17.07
N ILE A 271 4.41 4.74 -17.57
CA ILE A 271 3.14 5.28 -17.04
C ILE A 271 2.05 4.22 -17.08
N ALA A 272 1.87 3.54 -18.22
CA ALA A 272 0.86 2.49 -18.35
C ALA A 272 1.12 1.33 -17.36
N SER A 273 2.38 0.90 -17.19
CA SER A 273 2.76 -0.09 -16.19
C SER A 273 2.43 0.36 -14.77
N VAL A 274 2.74 1.61 -14.41
CA VAL A 274 2.48 2.14 -13.06
C VAL A 274 0.98 2.17 -12.75
N VAL A 275 0.14 2.59 -13.69
CA VAL A 275 -1.33 2.60 -13.51
C VAL A 275 -1.83 1.19 -13.22
N HIS A 276 -1.33 0.18 -13.94
CA HIS A 276 -1.68 -1.22 -13.69
C HIS A 276 -1.11 -1.75 -12.37
N LEU A 277 0.10 -1.36 -11.98
CA LEU A 277 0.67 -1.73 -10.68
C LEU A 277 -0.16 -1.18 -9.53
N GLU A 278 -0.53 0.10 -9.58
CA GLU A 278 -1.37 0.75 -8.55
C GLU A 278 -2.76 0.09 -8.49
N ALA A 279 -3.37 -0.23 -9.63
CA ALA A 279 -4.63 -0.99 -9.69
C ALA A 279 -4.47 -2.41 -9.09
N GLY A 280 -3.41 -3.12 -9.46
CA GLY A 280 -3.13 -4.46 -8.92
C GLY A 280 -2.87 -4.46 -7.42
N ILE A 281 -2.17 -3.45 -6.89
CA ILE A 281 -1.97 -3.27 -5.44
C ILE A 281 -3.28 -3.01 -4.72
N ASN A 282 -4.18 -2.23 -5.30
CA ASN A 282 -5.52 -2.06 -4.76
C ASN A 282 -6.25 -3.40 -4.66
N GLU A 283 -6.26 -4.19 -5.74
CA GLU A 283 -6.89 -5.52 -5.74
C GLU A 283 -6.23 -6.47 -4.72
N TYR A 284 -4.90 -6.41 -4.58
CA TYR A 284 -4.15 -7.13 -3.55
C TYR A 284 -4.59 -6.76 -2.13
N ILE A 285 -4.71 -5.47 -1.82
CA ILE A 285 -5.14 -4.98 -0.49
C ILE A 285 -6.52 -5.53 -0.14
N TYR A 286 -7.43 -5.60 -1.12
CA TYR A 286 -8.78 -6.12 -0.92
C TYR A 286 -8.91 -7.65 -1.07
N GLY A 287 -7.81 -8.38 -1.32
CA GLY A 287 -7.80 -9.84 -1.42
C GLY A 287 -8.39 -10.40 -2.72
N ARG A 288 -8.49 -9.59 -3.79
CA ARG A 288 -9.02 -10.01 -5.09
C ARG A 288 -7.91 -10.51 -6.01
N VAL A 289 -7.60 -11.81 -5.86
CA VAL A 289 -6.44 -12.45 -6.51
C VAL A 289 -6.50 -12.46 -8.04
N ASP A 290 -7.64 -12.80 -8.64
CA ASP A 290 -7.75 -12.89 -10.11
C ASP A 290 -7.66 -11.53 -10.82
N PRO A 291 -8.36 -10.46 -10.37
CA PRO A 291 -8.14 -9.12 -10.88
C PRO A 291 -6.70 -8.63 -10.67
N CYS A 292 -6.13 -8.87 -9.48
CA CYS A 292 -4.74 -8.54 -9.16
C CYS A 292 -3.76 -9.16 -10.17
N ARG A 293 -3.90 -10.46 -10.46
CA ARG A 293 -3.09 -11.17 -11.47
C ARG A 293 -3.15 -10.49 -12.83
N LYS A 294 -4.36 -10.19 -13.33
CA LYS A 294 -4.56 -9.56 -14.64
C LYS A 294 -3.87 -8.21 -14.75
N HIS A 295 -3.94 -7.40 -13.68
CA HIS A 295 -3.27 -6.10 -13.64
C HIS A 295 -1.75 -6.24 -13.63
N PHE A 296 -1.19 -7.16 -12.84
CA PHE A 296 0.26 -7.39 -12.85
C PHE A 296 0.76 -7.97 -14.18
N GLU A 297 0.00 -8.85 -14.84
CA GLU A 297 0.30 -9.33 -16.19
C GLU A 297 0.26 -8.18 -17.22
N SER A 298 -0.70 -7.26 -17.10
CA SER A 298 -0.78 -6.06 -17.96
C SER A 298 0.37 -5.08 -17.71
N ALA A 299 0.81 -4.95 -16.44
CA ALA A 299 1.97 -4.14 -16.08
C ALA A 299 3.27 -4.74 -16.62
N GLU A 300 3.40 -6.07 -16.58
CA GLU A 300 4.49 -6.86 -17.14
C GLU A 300 4.60 -6.67 -18.66
N GLU A 301 3.46 -6.79 -19.38
CA GLU A 301 3.40 -6.54 -20.82
C GLU A 301 3.82 -5.10 -21.16
N ALA A 302 3.28 -4.10 -20.45
CA ALA A 302 3.63 -2.70 -20.66
C ALA A 302 5.10 -2.40 -20.33
N ALA A 303 5.70 -3.09 -19.35
CA ALA A 303 7.11 -2.92 -18.97
C ALA A 303 8.08 -3.64 -19.92
N GLY A 304 7.55 -4.44 -20.86
CA GLY A 304 8.34 -5.15 -21.88
C GLY A 304 9.18 -6.30 -21.32
N ILE A 305 8.79 -6.86 -20.18
CA ILE A 305 9.47 -8.02 -19.57
C ILE A 305 8.58 -9.24 -19.57
N GLN A 306 9.17 -10.42 -19.68
CA GLN A 306 8.52 -11.69 -19.43
C GLN A 306 9.28 -12.44 -18.32
N LEU A 307 8.59 -12.77 -17.24
CA LEU A 307 9.18 -13.46 -16.08
C LEU A 307 8.98 -14.98 -16.18
N SER A 308 10.04 -15.74 -15.94
CA SER A 308 9.95 -17.19 -15.79
C SER A 308 10.97 -17.70 -14.77
N VAL A 309 10.57 -18.66 -13.93
CA VAL A 309 11.47 -19.25 -12.93
C VAL A 309 11.98 -20.60 -13.44
N THR A 310 13.28 -20.82 -13.36
CA THR A 310 13.92 -22.08 -13.78
C THR A 310 14.87 -22.61 -12.71
N GLY A 311 15.22 -23.90 -12.81
CA GLY A 311 16.18 -24.55 -11.92
C GLY A 311 17.59 -24.53 -12.52
N VAL A 312 18.57 -24.06 -11.76
CA VAL A 312 20.00 -24.05 -12.12
C VAL A 312 20.80 -24.71 -10.98
N LEU A 313 21.87 -25.42 -11.34
CA LEU A 313 22.83 -25.96 -10.36
C LEU A 313 23.80 -24.85 -9.93
N GLY A 314 23.93 -24.63 -8.62
CA GLY A 314 24.78 -23.58 -8.07
C GLY A 314 25.25 -23.82 -6.63
N PHE A 315 26.19 -23.00 -6.17
CA PHE A 315 26.73 -23.06 -4.80
C PHE A 315 26.05 -21.99 -3.93
N ARG A 316 25.62 -22.36 -2.72
CA ARG A 316 24.95 -21.45 -1.77
C ARG A 316 25.92 -20.73 -0.85
N THR A 317 27.06 -21.34 -0.58
CA THR A 317 28.12 -20.77 0.26
C THR A 317 29.46 -20.99 -0.41
N VAL A 318 30.43 -20.12 -0.09
CA VAL A 318 31.80 -20.16 -0.61
C VAL A 318 32.49 -21.50 -0.31
N HIS A 319 32.11 -22.16 0.80
CA HIS A 319 32.70 -23.42 1.25
C HIS A 319 31.94 -24.68 0.76
N GLN A 320 30.88 -24.51 -0.03
CA GLN A 320 30.10 -25.63 -0.53
C GLN A 320 30.84 -26.34 -1.68
N VAL A 321 31.07 -27.65 -1.55
CA VAL A 321 31.82 -28.45 -2.53
C VAL A 321 30.93 -28.97 -3.67
N ASP A 322 29.69 -29.34 -3.37
CA ASP A 322 28.76 -29.89 -4.37
C ASP A 322 27.72 -28.86 -4.80
N PRO A 323 27.48 -28.65 -6.10
CA PRO A 323 26.45 -27.74 -6.56
C PRO A 323 25.06 -28.30 -6.22
N LYS A 324 24.21 -27.47 -5.62
CA LYS A 324 22.82 -27.81 -5.31
C LYS A 324 21.88 -27.17 -6.33
N ALA A 325 20.76 -27.82 -6.60
CA ALA A 325 19.69 -27.23 -7.40
C ALA A 325 19.10 -26.01 -6.68
N GLN A 326 18.96 -24.92 -7.41
CA GLN A 326 18.45 -23.63 -6.95
C GLN A 326 17.52 -23.05 -8.01
N ARG A 327 16.60 -22.18 -7.60
CA ARG A 327 15.69 -21.50 -8.51
C ARG A 327 16.25 -20.13 -8.87
N VAL A 328 16.23 -19.79 -10.15
CA VAL A 328 16.71 -18.51 -10.67
C VAL A 328 15.62 -17.88 -11.54
N LEU A 329 15.50 -16.55 -11.45
CA LEU A 329 14.59 -15.78 -12.29
C LEU A 329 15.22 -15.50 -13.65
N ILE A 330 14.49 -15.82 -14.71
CA ILE A 330 14.83 -15.48 -16.10
C ILE A 330 13.91 -14.35 -16.54
N THR A 331 14.51 -13.26 -17.01
CA THR A 331 13.82 -12.19 -17.72
C THR A 331 14.05 -12.33 -19.21
N LYS A 332 12.98 -12.22 -20.00
CA LYS A 332 13.11 -11.92 -21.43
C LYS A 332 12.64 -10.50 -21.65
N THR A 333 13.53 -9.66 -22.16
CA THR A 333 13.19 -8.32 -22.63
C THR A 333 12.68 -8.45 -24.07
N VAL A 334 11.48 -7.94 -24.36
CA VAL A 334 11.00 -7.89 -25.73
C VAL A 334 11.60 -6.65 -26.38
N PRO A 335 12.49 -6.78 -27.39
CA PRO A 335 13.07 -5.60 -28.03
C PRO A 335 11.96 -4.78 -28.68
N SER A 336 11.93 -3.47 -28.40
CA SER A 336 11.05 -2.54 -29.06
C SER A 336 11.41 -2.48 -30.55
N ASN A 337 10.44 -2.78 -31.42
CA ASN A 337 10.61 -2.65 -32.86
C ASN A 337 10.74 -1.15 -33.22
N GLY A 338 11.97 -0.66 -33.32
CA GLY A 338 12.24 0.69 -33.84
C GLY A 338 13.62 1.26 -33.51
N ALA A 339 14.55 1.09 -34.45
CA ALA A 339 15.75 1.89 -34.71
C ALA A 339 17.01 1.73 -33.81
N GLY A 340 18.07 1.21 -34.45
CA GLY A 340 19.39 1.85 -34.44
C GLY A 340 20.39 1.41 -33.36
N THR A 341 21.22 0.43 -33.70
CA THR A 341 22.48 0.12 -33.02
C THR A 341 23.41 1.34 -32.97
N TYR A 342 23.71 1.89 -31.80
CA TYR A 342 24.87 2.77 -31.57
C TYR A 342 25.42 2.62 -30.13
N PRO A 343 26.75 2.84 -29.94
CA PRO A 343 27.49 2.38 -28.78
C PRO A 343 27.22 3.23 -27.53
N ALA A 344 27.47 2.62 -26.37
CA ALA A 344 27.43 3.26 -25.06
C ALA A 344 28.12 4.63 -25.08
N VAL A 345 27.33 5.70 -24.98
CA VAL A 345 27.82 7.05 -24.73
C VAL A 345 27.93 7.21 -23.23
N THR A 346 29.17 7.30 -22.77
CA THR A 346 29.57 7.80 -21.47
C THR A 346 29.01 9.22 -21.28
N THR A 347 27.88 9.35 -20.59
CA THR A 347 27.44 10.64 -20.03
C THR A 347 27.88 10.69 -18.58
N GLY A 348 28.87 11.53 -18.30
CA GLY A 348 29.38 11.77 -16.96
C GLY A 348 28.29 12.32 -16.05
N ILE A 349 27.89 11.52 -15.07
CA ILE A 349 27.20 11.97 -13.87
C ILE A 349 28.24 11.94 -12.76
N GLN A 350 28.41 13.09 -12.11
CA GLN A 350 29.39 13.30 -11.05
C GLN A 350 29.10 12.34 -9.89
N THR A 351 30.05 11.45 -9.67
CA THR A 351 30.20 10.68 -8.44
C THR A 351 30.40 11.65 -7.28
N HIS A 352 29.40 11.78 -6.40
CA HIS A 352 29.64 12.34 -5.09
C HIS A 352 30.19 11.25 -4.18
N ASP A 353 31.50 11.35 -3.96
CA ASP A 353 32.26 10.59 -2.98
C ASP A 353 31.61 10.67 -1.59
N CYS A 354 31.19 9.52 -1.06
CA CYS A 354 31.17 9.33 0.38
C CYS A 354 32.60 9.01 0.82
N THR A 355 33.37 10.04 1.16
CA THR A 355 34.64 9.87 1.88
C THR A 355 34.35 9.37 3.29
N VAL A 356 34.44 8.05 3.48
CA VAL A 356 34.78 7.44 4.76
C VAL A 356 36.26 7.10 4.71
N ASP A 357 36.97 7.55 5.75
CA ASP A 357 38.41 7.44 5.96
C ASP A 357 39.05 6.14 5.46
N LYS A 358 39.83 6.26 4.38
CA LYS A 358 40.88 5.30 4.06
C LYS A 358 42.06 5.56 4.99
N ASN A 359 42.17 4.78 6.06
CA ASN A 359 43.46 4.29 6.59
C ASN A 359 43.24 3.39 7.81
N LYS A 360 43.23 2.06 7.58
CA LYS A 360 44.13 1.12 8.25
C LYS A 360 43.99 -0.26 7.62
N ASN A 361 45.16 -0.84 7.33
CA ASN A 361 45.37 -2.18 6.79
C ASN A 361 44.79 -3.22 7.73
N GLU A 362 43.69 -3.86 7.34
CA GLU A 362 43.35 -5.20 7.80
C GLU A 362 43.06 -6.05 6.57
N THR A 363 43.67 -7.22 6.58
CA THR A 363 43.60 -8.29 5.59
C THR A 363 42.17 -8.55 5.14
N ASN A 364 41.97 -8.74 3.83
CA ASN A 364 40.74 -9.25 3.24
C ASN A 364 40.36 -10.60 3.87
N GLU A 365 39.65 -10.57 4.98
CA GLU A 365 38.81 -11.67 5.45
C GLU A 365 37.40 -11.40 4.89
N PRO A 366 36.78 -12.39 4.22
CA PRO A 366 35.41 -12.26 3.77
C PRO A 366 34.52 -12.12 5.00
N ASP A 367 33.71 -11.07 5.05
CA ASP A 367 32.68 -10.87 6.06
C ASP A 367 31.82 -12.16 6.16
N GLU A 368 31.96 -12.90 7.26
CA GLU A 368 31.35 -14.22 7.52
C GLU A 368 29.81 -14.19 7.57
N THR A 369 29.17 -13.06 7.24
CA THR A 369 27.80 -12.75 7.67
C THR A 369 26.75 -12.79 6.55
N CYS A 370 27.17 -12.97 5.29
CA CYS A 370 26.27 -13.35 4.20
C CYS A 370 26.56 -14.79 3.79
N ASP A 371 25.55 -15.66 3.82
CA ASP A 371 25.59 -16.90 3.03
C ASP A 371 25.63 -16.47 1.53
N ILE A 372 26.83 -16.22 1.01
CA ILE A 372 27.08 -15.66 -0.32
C ILE A 372 26.81 -16.74 -1.37
N TYR A 373 25.70 -16.57 -2.09
CA TYR A 373 25.38 -17.30 -3.32
C TYR A 373 26.25 -16.80 -4.48
N MET A 374 26.95 -17.71 -5.16
CA MET A 374 27.96 -17.44 -6.19
C MET A 374 27.42 -17.47 -7.64
N THR A 375 26.13 -17.75 -7.86
CA THR A 375 25.52 -17.81 -9.21
C THR A 375 24.82 -16.51 -9.61
N PRO A 376 24.79 -16.14 -10.92
CA PRO A 376 24.05 -14.97 -11.39
C PRO A 376 22.57 -15.09 -11.01
N LYS A 377 22.06 -14.08 -10.29
CA LYS A 377 20.73 -14.04 -9.67
C LYS A 377 19.61 -13.68 -10.65
N LEU A 378 19.98 -13.13 -11.80
CA LEU A 378 19.10 -12.83 -12.93
C LEU A 378 19.78 -13.29 -14.22
N LEU A 379 19.05 -14.03 -15.06
CA LEU A 379 19.54 -14.52 -16.35
C LEU A 379 18.73 -13.91 -17.50
N GLU A 380 19.39 -13.23 -18.44
CA GLU A 380 18.78 -12.84 -19.71
C GLU A 380 18.82 -14.01 -20.69
N LYS A 381 17.70 -14.27 -21.36
CA LYS A 381 17.65 -15.26 -22.43
C LYS A 381 18.08 -14.62 -23.76
N GLY A 382 19.31 -14.90 -24.21
CA GLY A 382 19.76 -14.58 -25.56
C GLY A 382 18.92 -15.28 -26.65
N SER A 383 18.92 -14.72 -27.87
CA SER A 383 18.14 -15.21 -29.01
C SER A 383 18.56 -16.57 -29.55
N ASP A 384 19.68 -17.14 -29.08
CA ASP A 384 20.18 -18.44 -29.53
C ASP A 384 19.98 -19.55 -28.47
N PHE A 385 19.69 -20.75 -28.96
CA PHE A 385 19.17 -21.90 -28.22
C PHE A 385 20.17 -22.59 -27.26
N GLU A 386 21.17 -21.89 -26.73
CA GLU A 386 22.08 -22.43 -25.72
C GLU A 386 22.24 -21.45 -24.55
N ILE A 387 21.72 -21.85 -23.39
CA ILE A 387 22.18 -21.30 -22.11
C ILE A 387 23.67 -21.62 -22.07
N ASN A 388 24.53 -20.62 -22.26
CA ASN A 388 25.98 -20.84 -22.33
C ASN A 388 26.51 -21.23 -20.95
N ILE A 389 26.50 -22.52 -20.64
CA ILE A 389 26.95 -23.07 -19.34
C ILE A 389 28.42 -22.74 -19.06
N GLN A 390 29.21 -22.37 -20.08
CA GLN A 390 30.61 -21.98 -19.93
C GLN A 390 30.81 -20.52 -19.48
N SER A 391 29.83 -19.62 -19.62
CA SER A 391 29.93 -18.25 -19.08
C SER A 391 29.70 -18.18 -17.57
N ILE A 392 29.12 -19.23 -16.98
CA ILE A 392 28.82 -19.35 -15.54
C ILE A 392 30.10 -19.50 -14.68
N GLN A 393 31.21 -19.96 -15.26
CA GLN A 393 32.47 -20.18 -14.54
C GLN A 393 33.43 -18.98 -14.61
N ASN A 394 33.25 -18.05 -15.55
CA ASN A 394 34.18 -16.94 -15.80
C ASN A 394 33.56 -15.53 -15.65
N ALA A 395 32.24 -15.41 -15.48
CA ALA A 395 31.58 -14.12 -15.27
C ALA A 395 31.49 -13.78 -13.78
N GLY A 396 32.50 -13.10 -13.26
CA GLY A 396 32.32 -12.27 -12.09
C GLY A 396 31.26 -11.20 -12.36
N HIS A 397 30.22 -11.18 -11.52
CA HIS A 397 29.48 -9.99 -11.09
C HIS A 397 28.89 -9.04 -12.15
N ALA A 398 27.74 -9.36 -12.74
CA ALA A 398 26.69 -8.36 -13.01
C ALA A 398 25.38 -9.07 -13.39
N ALA A 399 24.32 -8.89 -12.60
CA ALA A 399 22.96 -9.15 -13.08
C ALA A 399 22.64 -8.14 -14.21
N ALA A 400 21.84 -8.54 -15.20
CA ALA A 400 21.39 -7.60 -16.21
C ALA A 400 20.69 -6.40 -15.53
N PRO A 401 20.99 -5.15 -15.94
CA PRO A 401 20.43 -3.97 -15.30
C PRO A 401 18.93 -3.89 -15.60
N LEU A 402 18.12 -3.88 -14.54
CA LEU A 402 16.66 -3.74 -14.64
C LEU A 402 16.27 -2.28 -14.46
N THR A 403 15.36 -1.78 -15.30
CA THR A 403 14.75 -0.47 -15.07
C THR A 403 13.90 -0.49 -13.82
N GLU A 404 13.63 0.67 -13.23
CA GLU A 404 12.95 0.78 -11.94
C GLU A 404 11.50 0.30 -12.00
N ILE A 405 10.84 0.50 -13.15
CA ILE A 405 9.51 -0.06 -13.43
C ILE A 405 9.57 -1.59 -13.47
N GLN A 406 10.59 -2.17 -14.10
CA GLN A 406 10.76 -3.63 -14.15
C GLN A 406 11.02 -4.20 -12.75
N GLN A 407 11.81 -3.50 -11.93
CA GLN A 407 12.02 -3.85 -10.53
C GLN A 407 10.69 -3.83 -9.75
N ALA A 408 9.85 -2.81 -9.94
CA ALA A 408 8.52 -2.74 -9.32
C ALA A 408 7.60 -3.89 -9.74
N VAL A 409 7.59 -4.27 -11.02
CA VAL A 409 6.82 -5.41 -11.54
C VAL A 409 7.29 -6.73 -10.92
N ILE A 410 8.59 -6.95 -10.81
CA ILE A 410 9.15 -8.15 -10.16
C ILE A 410 8.72 -8.24 -8.70
N LEU A 411 8.75 -7.13 -7.96
CA LEU A 411 8.29 -7.09 -6.56
C LEU A 411 6.77 -7.27 -6.44
N ALA A 412 5.98 -6.83 -7.41
CA ALA A 412 4.54 -7.08 -7.44
C ALA A 412 4.20 -8.56 -7.61
N HIS A 413 4.99 -9.31 -8.40
CA HIS A 413 4.83 -10.77 -8.50
C HIS A 413 5.06 -11.50 -7.18
N CYS A 414 5.95 -11.01 -6.31
CA CYS A 414 6.08 -11.53 -4.94
C CYS A 414 4.76 -11.45 -4.17
N LEU A 415 4.05 -10.33 -4.25
CA LEU A 415 2.74 -10.14 -3.61
C LEU A 415 1.68 -11.10 -4.17
N LEU A 416 1.72 -11.36 -5.47
CA LEU A 416 0.83 -12.32 -6.11
C LEU A 416 1.10 -13.74 -5.61
N ILE A 417 2.37 -14.14 -5.48
CA ILE A 417 2.74 -15.44 -4.90
C ILE A 417 2.22 -15.52 -3.46
N GLU A 418 2.40 -14.47 -2.65
CA GLU A 418 1.93 -14.40 -1.25
C GLU A 418 0.41 -14.65 -1.10
N LYS A 419 -0.41 -14.30 -2.10
CA LYS A 419 -1.88 -14.43 -2.06
C LYS A 419 -2.48 -15.51 -2.96
N SER A 420 -1.67 -16.16 -3.80
CA SER A 420 -2.16 -17.18 -4.74
C SER A 420 -1.61 -18.57 -4.47
N SER A 421 -0.53 -18.66 -3.69
CA SER A 421 0.02 -19.93 -3.23
C SER A 421 -0.34 -20.16 -1.78
N ARG A 422 -0.31 -21.42 -1.35
CA ARG A 422 -0.66 -21.79 0.03
C ARG A 422 0.33 -21.15 1.00
N GLN A 423 -0.16 -20.81 2.19
CA GLN A 423 0.70 -20.37 3.29
C GLN A 423 1.48 -21.55 3.88
N ASP A 424 2.48 -22.04 3.15
CA ASP A 424 3.45 -23.03 3.58
C ASP A 424 4.89 -22.49 3.46
N GLU A 425 5.87 -23.26 3.88
CA GLU A 425 7.28 -22.85 3.72
C GLU A 425 7.66 -22.71 2.24
N LEU A 426 7.04 -23.47 1.33
CA LEU A 426 7.38 -23.52 -0.09
C LEU A 426 7.01 -22.23 -0.83
N GLN A 427 5.87 -21.62 -0.50
CA GLN A 427 5.47 -20.31 -1.02
C GLN A 427 6.59 -19.28 -0.89
N ARG A 428 7.28 -19.24 0.25
CA ARG A 428 8.35 -18.26 0.48
C ARG A 428 9.62 -18.59 -0.30
N TRP A 429 9.87 -19.87 -0.59
CA TRP A 429 10.91 -20.30 -1.51
C TRP A 429 10.58 -19.96 -2.97
N ASP A 430 9.30 -19.86 -3.33
CA ASP A 430 8.87 -19.41 -4.66
C ASP A 430 9.15 -17.91 -4.86
N MET A 431 9.10 -17.10 -3.80
CA MET A 431 9.41 -15.67 -3.83
C MET A 431 10.91 -15.36 -3.84
N ALA A 432 11.76 -16.23 -3.28
CA ALA A 432 13.19 -15.97 -3.09
C ALA A 432 13.93 -15.55 -4.39
N PRO A 433 13.73 -16.18 -5.56
CA PRO A 433 14.42 -15.78 -6.80
C PRO A 433 14.08 -14.35 -7.25
N TYR A 434 12.88 -13.86 -6.94
CA TYR A 434 12.44 -12.51 -7.28
C TYR A 434 13.10 -11.48 -6.36
N ILE A 435 13.13 -11.76 -5.05
CA ILE A 435 13.79 -10.90 -4.05
C ILE A 435 15.30 -10.82 -4.34
N GLU A 436 15.94 -11.96 -4.60
CA GLU A 436 17.37 -12.05 -4.88
C GLU A 436 17.76 -11.31 -6.18
N ALA A 437 16.89 -11.33 -7.19
CA ALA A 437 17.11 -10.59 -8.44
C ALA A 437 17.18 -9.07 -8.20
N ILE A 438 16.30 -8.52 -7.35
CA ILE A 438 16.32 -7.10 -6.98
C ILE A 438 17.48 -6.78 -6.05
N ASP A 439 17.79 -7.66 -5.09
CA ASP A 439 18.94 -7.50 -4.20
C ASP A 439 20.28 -7.41 -4.94
N SER A 440 20.35 -7.99 -6.15
CA SER A 440 21.55 -7.98 -6.99
C SER A 440 21.74 -6.70 -7.83
N GLN A 441 20.74 -5.82 -7.87
CA GLN A 441 20.82 -4.57 -8.64
C GLN A 441 21.72 -3.56 -7.92
N GLN A 442 22.53 -2.83 -8.70
CA GLN A 442 23.43 -1.81 -8.16
C GLN A 442 22.70 -0.50 -7.82
N SER A 443 21.58 -0.22 -8.48
CA SER A 443 20.77 0.99 -8.28
C SER A 443 19.28 0.65 -8.19
N SER A 444 18.66 1.08 -7.10
CA SER A 444 17.21 0.98 -6.86
C SER A 444 16.75 2.22 -6.10
N TYR A 445 15.56 2.73 -6.39
CA TYR A 445 14.95 3.78 -5.56
C TYR A 445 14.71 3.28 -4.13
N PHE A 446 14.72 4.23 -3.20
CA PHE A 446 14.52 3.98 -1.77
C PHE A 446 13.27 3.13 -1.50
N THR A 447 12.14 3.45 -2.13
CA THR A 447 10.86 2.74 -1.95
C THR A 447 10.96 1.28 -2.42
N LEU A 448 11.57 1.04 -3.57
CA LEU A 448 11.73 -0.30 -4.15
C LEU A 448 12.67 -1.14 -3.29
N ARG A 449 13.79 -0.55 -2.87
CA ARG A 449 14.78 -1.19 -2.00
C ARG A 449 14.17 -1.54 -0.64
N SER A 450 13.50 -0.57 0.00
CA SER A 450 12.82 -0.76 1.28
C SER A 450 11.76 -1.85 1.20
N PHE A 451 10.97 -1.88 0.12
CA PHE A 451 9.96 -2.93 -0.07
C PHE A 451 10.58 -4.32 -0.29
N CYS A 452 11.68 -4.40 -1.06
CA CYS A 452 12.46 -5.64 -1.23
C CYS A 452 13.01 -6.13 0.13
N ASP A 453 13.58 -5.24 0.93
CA ASP A 453 14.10 -5.56 2.26
C ASP A 453 12.99 -6.05 3.20
N ILE A 454 11.78 -5.47 3.15
CA ILE A 454 10.61 -5.94 3.92
C ILE A 454 10.21 -7.36 3.52
N LEU A 455 10.09 -7.64 2.21
CA LEU A 455 9.77 -8.99 1.72
C LEU A 455 10.84 -10.00 2.17
N ARG A 456 12.12 -9.59 2.14
CA ARG A 456 13.23 -10.39 2.63
C ARG A 456 13.15 -10.66 4.13
N ILE A 457 12.88 -9.63 4.94
CA ILE A 457 12.72 -9.79 6.39
C ILE A 457 11.59 -10.77 6.70
N ARG A 458 10.41 -10.57 6.08
CA ARG A 458 9.27 -11.47 6.25
C ARG A 458 9.61 -12.91 5.85
N TRP A 459 10.37 -13.11 4.77
CA TRP A 459 10.88 -14.43 4.39
C TRP A 459 11.79 -15.02 5.48
N GLU A 460 12.80 -14.28 5.93
CA GLU A 460 13.81 -14.75 6.89
C GLU A 460 13.25 -15.03 8.29
N LEU A 461 12.17 -14.36 8.71
CA LEU A 461 11.57 -14.52 10.03
C LEU A 461 10.97 -15.92 10.29
N THR A 462 10.65 -16.69 9.25
CA THR A 462 10.14 -18.06 9.45
C THR A 462 11.18 -19.03 9.98
N ARG A 463 12.45 -18.80 9.67
CA ARG A 463 13.50 -19.78 9.98
C ARG A 463 14.18 -19.36 11.26
N SER A 464 14.21 -20.28 12.23
CA SER A 464 14.87 -20.08 13.52
C SER A 464 16.32 -19.60 13.39
N ARG A 465 17.05 -20.10 12.38
CA ARG A 465 18.46 -19.72 12.12
C ARG A 465 18.64 -18.30 11.58
N THR A 466 17.68 -17.77 10.81
CA THR A 466 17.81 -16.44 10.18
C THR A 466 17.01 -15.35 10.91
N LYS A 467 16.30 -15.71 11.98
CA LYS A 467 15.44 -14.79 12.73
C LYS A 467 16.20 -13.58 13.30
N TRP A 468 17.41 -13.79 13.82
CA TRP A 468 18.25 -12.70 14.34
C TRP A 468 18.75 -11.77 13.24
N ARG A 469 19.16 -12.32 12.09
CA ARG A 469 19.53 -11.51 10.91
C ARG A 469 18.35 -10.68 10.41
N ALA A 470 17.16 -11.28 10.36
CA ALA A 470 15.94 -10.57 9.99
C ALA A 470 15.62 -9.42 10.95
N LEU A 471 15.84 -9.61 12.25
CA LEU A 471 15.68 -8.56 13.26
C LEU A 471 16.67 -7.40 13.02
N GLU A 472 17.95 -7.70 12.77
CA GLU A 472 18.97 -6.69 12.48
C GLU A 472 18.65 -5.90 11.19
N LEU A 473 18.20 -6.60 10.15
CA LEU A 473 17.74 -5.97 8.91
C LEU A 473 16.53 -5.07 9.16
N MET A 474 15.57 -5.50 9.98
CA MET A 474 14.40 -4.70 10.34
C MET A 474 14.79 -3.45 11.12
N GLU A 475 15.70 -3.56 12.09
CA GLU A 475 16.21 -2.43 12.86
C GLU A 475 16.91 -1.41 11.95
N LYS A 476 17.75 -1.89 11.02
CA LYS A 476 18.42 -1.03 10.04
C LYS A 476 17.43 -0.31 9.13
N LEU A 477 16.37 -0.99 8.68
CA LEU A 477 15.33 -0.40 7.86
C LEU A 477 14.55 0.70 8.62
N VAL A 478 14.11 0.42 9.85
CA VAL A 478 13.38 1.38 10.68
C VAL A 478 14.23 2.62 10.97
N LYS A 479 15.52 2.45 11.30
CA LYS A 479 16.46 3.57 11.48
C LYS A 479 16.74 4.31 10.17
N GLY A 480 16.85 3.61 9.05
CA GLY A 480 17.11 4.18 7.73
C GLY A 480 16.00 5.13 7.26
N ILE A 481 14.73 4.83 7.58
CA ILE A 481 13.60 5.73 7.29
C ILE A 481 13.74 7.06 8.03
N GLN A 482 14.26 7.06 9.26
CA GLN A 482 14.48 8.29 10.04
C GLN A 482 15.72 9.08 9.58
N GLY A 483 16.66 8.43 8.88
CA GLY A 483 17.89 9.07 8.40
C GLY A 483 17.63 10.10 7.28
N PRO A 484 18.51 11.10 7.11
CA PRO A 484 18.32 12.19 6.13
C PRO A 484 18.68 11.83 4.67
N SER A 485 19.35 10.70 4.44
CA SER A 485 19.81 10.25 3.11
C SER A 485 19.15 8.91 2.75
N PRO A 486 18.63 8.73 1.52
CA PRO A 486 18.57 9.66 0.38
C PRO A 486 17.63 10.85 0.62
N GLY A 487 17.69 11.88 -0.25
CA GLY A 487 16.89 13.10 -0.09
C GLY A 487 15.38 12.87 -0.23
N VAL A 488 14.56 13.80 0.25
CA VAL A 488 13.08 13.65 0.31
C VAL A 488 12.48 13.32 -1.07
N ALA A 489 12.86 14.06 -2.11
CA ALA A 489 12.36 13.86 -3.47
C ALA A 489 12.69 12.46 -4.04
N GLU A 490 13.82 11.87 -3.66
CA GLU A 490 14.25 10.54 -4.14
C GLU A 490 13.50 9.38 -3.46
N ARG A 491 12.76 9.68 -2.38
CA ARG A 491 12.02 8.68 -1.60
C ARG A 491 10.55 8.52 -1.99
N ILE A 492 9.95 9.48 -2.69
CA ILE A 492 8.55 9.43 -3.13
C ILE A 492 8.28 8.50 -4.34
N PRO A 493 9.19 8.34 -5.32
CA PRO A 493 8.91 7.52 -6.48
C PRO A 493 8.41 6.11 -6.12
N PHE A 494 7.40 5.64 -6.87
CA PHE A 494 6.74 4.33 -6.71
C PHE A 494 5.99 4.08 -5.39
N ILE A 495 5.78 5.08 -4.52
CA ILE A 495 5.14 4.87 -3.21
C ILE A 495 3.77 4.18 -3.25
N CYS A 496 2.96 4.47 -4.27
CA CYS A 496 1.67 3.84 -4.51
C CYS A 496 1.78 2.56 -5.35
N SER A 497 2.86 2.42 -6.12
CA SER A 497 3.12 1.35 -7.09
C SER A 497 3.83 0.13 -6.48
N VAL A 498 4.25 0.21 -5.21
CA VAL A 498 4.64 -0.93 -4.38
C VAL A 498 3.89 -0.92 -3.04
N TYR A 499 3.81 -2.07 -2.38
CA TYR A 499 3.14 -2.22 -1.09
C TYR A 499 4.06 -1.87 0.09
N LEU A 500 4.48 -0.60 0.16
CA LEU A 500 5.24 -0.10 1.30
C LEU A 500 4.30 0.15 2.50
N PRO A 501 4.55 -0.47 3.67
CA PRO A 501 3.81 -0.18 4.89
C PRO A 501 4.11 1.24 5.41
N VAL A 502 3.14 1.82 6.09
CA VAL A 502 3.31 3.08 6.81
C VAL A 502 4.27 2.89 8.00
N VAL A 503 4.94 3.95 8.44
CA VAL A 503 5.92 3.91 9.54
C VAL A 503 5.35 3.28 10.81
N PRO A 504 4.13 3.63 11.29
CA PRO A 504 3.54 2.95 12.45
C PRO A 504 3.31 1.45 12.23
N ALA A 505 2.95 1.02 11.02
CA ALA A 505 2.75 -0.39 10.69
C ALA A 505 4.07 -1.15 10.64
N LEU A 506 5.11 -0.55 10.04
CA LEU A 506 6.45 -1.13 10.01
C LEU A 506 7.04 -1.27 11.42
N GLN A 507 6.90 -0.23 12.25
CA GLN A 507 7.37 -0.28 13.63
C GLN A 507 6.53 -1.24 14.49
N LYS A 508 5.25 -1.44 14.19
CA LYS A 508 4.44 -2.53 14.77
C LYS A 508 5.01 -3.90 14.40
N GLU A 509 5.30 -4.15 13.10
CA GLU A 509 5.95 -5.40 12.65
C GLU A 509 7.31 -5.61 13.32
N TYR A 510 8.08 -4.54 13.54
CA TYR A 510 9.34 -4.59 14.30
C TYR A 510 9.11 -4.98 15.77
N GLY A 511 8.14 -4.36 16.46
CA GLY A 511 7.76 -4.73 17.82
C GLY A 511 7.30 -6.18 17.96
N GLU A 512 6.50 -6.67 17.01
CA GLU A 512 6.05 -8.07 16.97
C GLU A 512 7.21 -9.04 16.71
N THR A 513 8.18 -8.63 15.89
CA THR A 513 9.42 -9.37 15.65
C THR A 513 10.27 -9.47 16.93
N LEU A 514 10.42 -8.36 17.67
CA LEU A 514 11.10 -8.32 18.97
C LEU A 514 10.45 -9.28 19.98
N VAL A 515 9.11 -9.26 20.09
CA VAL A 515 8.36 -10.20 20.92
C VAL A 515 8.64 -11.64 20.49
N GLY A 516 8.63 -11.92 19.19
CA GLY A 516 8.98 -13.23 18.65
C GLY A 516 10.39 -13.67 19.03
N CYS A 517 11.36 -12.75 19.12
CA CYS A 517 12.73 -13.01 19.56
C CYS A 517 12.90 -13.08 21.08
N GLY A 518 11.84 -12.83 21.86
CA GLY A 518 11.87 -12.81 23.32
C GLY A 518 12.30 -11.47 23.93
N LEU A 519 12.52 -10.44 23.12
CA LEU A 519 12.92 -9.08 23.54
C LEU A 519 11.69 -8.22 23.88
N ILE A 520 10.88 -8.68 24.84
CA ILE A 520 9.58 -8.06 25.16
C ILE A 520 9.76 -6.64 25.76
N GLY A 521 10.85 -6.38 26.48
CA GLY A 521 11.12 -5.06 27.07
C GLY A 521 11.29 -3.95 26.02
N GLU A 522 12.05 -4.22 24.97
CA GLU A 522 12.22 -3.28 23.85
C GLU A 522 10.92 -3.12 23.06
N ALA A 523 10.18 -4.22 22.83
CA ALA A 523 8.89 -4.16 22.16
C ALA A 523 7.90 -3.23 22.89
N ILE A 524 7.88 -3.25 24.23
CA ILE A 524 7.06 -2.33 25.02
C ILE A 524 7.41 -0.87 24.72
N THR A 525 8.70 -0.51 24.66
CA THR A 525 9.09 0.89 24.36
C THR A 525 8.63 1.34 22.98
N VAL A 526 8.68 0.45 21.98
CA VAL A 526 8.20 0.73 20.62
C VAL A 526 6.69 0.93 20.62
N PHE A 527 5.93 0.01 21.24
CA PHE A 527 4.47 0.11 21.28
C PHE A 527 3.97 1.29 22.13
N GLU A 528 4.70 1.70 23.18
CA GLU A 528 4.43 2.92 23.96
C GLU A 528 4.59 4.18 23.12
N GLY A 529 5.67 4.28 22.34
CA GLY A 529 5.89 5.42 21.44
C GLY A 529 4.81 5.58 20.37
N LEU A 530 4.20 4.46 19.94
CA LEU A 530 3.16 4.43 18.92
C LEU A 530 1.73 4.49 19.47
N GLU A 531 1.56 4.50 20.79
CA GLU A 531 0.25 4.43 21.45
C GLU A 531 -0.54 3.17 21.03
N LEU A 532 0.16 2.06 20.78
CA LEU A 532 -0.41 0.76 20.42
C LEU A 532 -0.80 -0.04 21.67
N TRP A 533 -1.91 0.36 22.29
CA TRP A 533 -2.32 -0.15 23.60
C TRP A 533 -2.58 -1.67 23.60
N ASP A 534 -3.19 -2.23 22.56
CA ASP A 534 -3.44 -3.68 22.49
C ASP A 534 -2.15 -4.50 22.51
N ASN A 535 -1.15 -4.06 21.74
CA ASN A 535 0.16 -4.71 21.70
C ASN A 535 0.88 -4.57 23.05
N LEU A 536 0.75 -3.43 23.75
CA LEU A 536 1.30 -3.25 25.10
C LEU A 536 0.66 -4.15 26.14
N ILE A 537 -0.67 -4.25 26.11
CA ILE A 537 -1.44 -5.10 26.98
C ILE A 537 -1.03 -6.56 26.75
N TYR A 538 -0.93 -6.97 25.49
CA TYR A 538 -0.44 -8.29 25.11
C TYR A 538 0.97 -8.56 25.67
N CYS A 539 1.91 -7.63 25.50
CA CYS A 539 3.27 -7.76 26.04
C CYS A 539 3.29 -7.89 27.57
N ASN A 540 2.50 -7.07 28.28
CA ASN A 540 2.38 -7.15 29.74
C ASN A 540 1.75 -8.48 30.20
N CYS A 541 0.77 -9.00 29.46
CA CYS A 541 0.20 -10.32 29.70
C CYS A 541 1.22 -11.43 29.49
N LEU A 542 2.06 -11.36 28.44
CA LEU A 542 3.16 -12.30 28.21
C LEU A 542 4.19 -12.29 29.36
N LEU A 543 4.46 -11.12 29.95
CA LEU A 543 5.31 -10.98 31.14
C LEU A 543 4.63 -11.45 32.45
N GLY A 544 3.39 -11.94 32.39
CA GLY A 544 2.60 -12.33 33.57
C GLY A 544 2.08 -11.15 34.41
N LYS A 545 2.30 -9.91 33.99
CA LYS A 545 1.93 -8.68 34.70
C LYS A 545 0.51 -8.21 34.33
N LYS A 546 -0.49 -9.09 34.46
CA LYS A 546 -1.90 -8.76 34.11
C LYS A 546 -2.45 -7.56 34.89
N ALA A 547 -2.12 -7.44 36.17
CA ALA A 547 -2.55 -6.31 36.99
C ALA A 547 -1.99 -4.97 36.48
N ALA A 548 -0.72 -4.93 36.06
CA ALA A 548 -0.12 -3.73 35.50
C ALA A 548 -0.79 -3.32 34.18
N ALA A 549 -1.16 -4.29 33.33
CA ALA A 549 -1.93 -4.02 32.11
C ALA A 549 -3.30 -3.39 32.42
N VAL A 550 -4.03 -3.93 33.40
CA VAL A 550 -5.33 -3.39 33.81
C VAL A 550 -5.20 -1.97 34.36
N GLU A 551 -4.21 -1.69 35.20
CA GLU A 551 -4.00 -0.35 35.73
C GLU A 551 -3.59 0.63 34.64
N LEU A 552 -2.72 0.23 33.69
CA LEU A 552 -2.38 1.05 32.53
C LEU A 552 -3.63 1.45 31.72
N ILE A 553 -4.53 0.48 31.45
CA ILE A 553 -5.78 0.75 30.73
C ILE A 553 -6.67 1.71 31.52
N LYS A 554 -6.85 1.50 32.82
CA LYS A 554 -7.66 2.39 33.68
C LYS A 554 -7.10 3.81 33.73
N THR A 555 -5.79 3.97 33.83
CA THR A 555 -5.14 5.28 33.78
C THR A 555 -5.46 5.98 32.46
N ARG A 556 -5.36 5.27 31.33
CA ARG A 556 -5.72 5.86 30.02
C ARG A 556 -7.20 6.14 29.86
N LEU A 557 -8.08 5.29 30.38
CA LEU A 557 -9.52 5.56 30.41
C LEU A 557 -9.88 6.76 31.29
N SER A 558 -9.05 7.12 32.27
CA SER A 558 -9.26 8.34 33.06
C SER A 558 -8.93 9.62 32.27
N GLU A 559 -8.01 9.54 31.31
CA GLU A 559 -7.66 10.64 30.40
C GLU A 559 -8.63 10.71 29.21
N LEU A 560 -8.97 9.55 28.63
CA LEU A 560 -9.80 9.39 27.44
C LEU A 560 -10.97 8.42 27.74
N PRO A 561 -11.99 8.87 28.48
CA PRO A 561 -13.11 8.00 28.87
C PRO A 561 -13.96 7.54 27.68
N ASN A 562 -13.85 8.26 26.56
CA ASN A 562 -14.65 8.05 25.36
C ASN A 562 -13.94 7.22 24.27
N ASP A 563 -12.85 6.51 24.57
CA ASP A 563 -12.20 5.62 23.59
C ASP A 563 -12.79 4.19 23.67
N PRO A 564 -13.53 3.73 22.64
CA PRO A 564 -14.10 2.38 22.61
C PRO A 564 -13.04 1.27 22.58
N ARG A 565 -11.83 1.53 22.05
CA ARG A 565 -10.76 0.54 21.92
C ARG A 565 -10.27 0.13 23.29
N LEU A 566 -9.95 1.11 24.14
CA LEU A 566 -9.48 0.88 25.50
C LEU A 566 -10.50 0.10 26.35
N TRP A 567 -11.79 0.40 26.19
CA TRP A 567 -12.87 -0.38 26.84
C TRP A 567 -12.92 -1.82 26.31
N CYS A 568 -12.72 -2.05 25.00
CA CYS A 568 -12.60 -3.41 24.45
C CYS A 568 -11.37 -4.14 25.00
N SER A 569 -10.20 -3.49 25.03
CA SER A 569 -8.98 -4.11 25.56
C SER A 569 -9.11 -4.42 27.06
N LEU A 570 -9.81 -3.58 27.84
CA LEU A 570 -10.13 -3.88 29.24
C LEU A 570 -11.01 -5.13 29.36
N GLY A 571 -12.04 -5.23 28.52
CA GLY A 571 -12.91 -6.40 28.42
C GLY A 571 -12.12 -7.65 28.03
N ASP A 572 -11.18 -7.55 27.08
CA ASP A 572 -10.37 -8.67 26.60
C ASP A 572 -9.46 -9.23 27.73
N VAL A 573 -8.90 -8.35 28.58
CA VAL A 573 -8.03 -8.74 29.71
C VAL A 573 -8.82 -9.26 30.91
N THR A 574 -9.94 -8.63 31.23
CA THR A 574 -10.76 -8.95 32.41
C THR A 574 -11.82 -10.02 32.14
N ASN A 575 -12.07 -10.32 30.86
CA ASN A 575 -13.16 -11.15 30.37
C ASN A 575 -14.54 -10.71 30.90
N ASN A 576 -14.76 -9.39 30.99
CA ASN A 576 -16.02 -8.80 31.42
C ASN A 576 -16.78 -8.16 30.26
N ASP A 577 -18.04 -8.55 30.09
CA ASP A 577 -18.92 -8.03 29.05
C ASP A 577 -19.34 -6.58 29.26
N ASP A 578 -19.46 -6.12 30.51
CA ASP A 578 -19.86 -4.74 30.83
C ASP A 578 -18.92 -3.72 30.16
N CYS A 579 -17.65 -4.09 29.99
CA CYS A 579 -16.65 -3.27 29.34
C CYS A 579 -16.95 -3.11 27.84
N TYR A 580 -17.39 -4.17 27.17
CA TYR A 580 -17.77 -4.10 25.76
C TYR A 580 -19.10 -3.36 25.57
N GLU A 581 -20.07 -3.51 26.48
CA GLU A 581 -21.33 -2.75 26.44
C GLU A 581 -21.05 -1.25 26.58
N LYS A 582 -20.17 -0.87 27.50
CA LYS A 582 -19.71 0.52 27.64
C LYS A 582 -18.97 1.02 26.41
N ALA A 583 -18.16 0.18 25.75
CA ALA A 583 -17.54 0.51 24.47
C ALA A 583 -18.59 0.80 23.37
N LEU A 584 -19.71 0.07 23.37
CA LEU A 584 -20.82 0.33 22.45
C LEU A 584 -21.57 1.63 22.77
N GLU A 585 -21.81 1.92 24.04
CA GLU A 585 -22.44 3.17 24.49
C GLU A 585 -21.61 4.39 24.04
N VAL A 586 -20.32 4.36 24.37
CA VAL A 586 -19.36 5.42 24.03
C VAL A 586 -19.24 5.60 22.51
N SER A 587 -19.20 4.50 21.75
CA SER A 587 -19.10 4.54 20.29
C SER A 587 -20.42 4.82 19.57
N LYS A 588 -21.53 5.05 20.29
CA LYS A 588 -22.89 5.16 19.72
C LYS A 588 -23.22 3.98 18.79
N ASN A 589 -22.86 2.77 19.21
CA ASN A 589 -23.06 1.50 18.50
C ASN A 589 -22.32 1.36 17.15
N ARG A 590 -21.23 2.13 16.96
CA ARG A 590 -20.41 2.11 15.74
C ARG A 590 -19.17 1.23 15.85
N SER A 591 -18.79 0.77 17.05
CA SER A 591 -17.62 -0.10 17.22
C SER A 591 -17.92 -1.53 16.77
N ALA A 592 -17.37 -1.93 15.61
CA ALA A 592 -17.46 -3.31 15.15
C ALA A 592 -16.72 -4.27 16.09
N ARG A 593 -15.55 -3.89 16.62
CA ARG A 593 -14.77 -4.70 17.57
C ARG A 593 -15.56 -5.07 18.82
N ALA A 594 -16.22 -4.10 19.46
CA ALA A 594 -17.01 -4.36 20.67
C ALA A 594 -18.14 -5.38 20.42
N LYS A 595 -18.85 -5.26 19.29
CA LYS A 595 -19.88 -6.25 18.88
C LYS A 595 -19.29 -7.63 18.65
N ARG A 596 -18.14 -7.73 17.99
CA ARG A 596 -17.42 -9.00 17.77
C ARG A 596 -17.00 -9.66 19.08
N SER A 597 -16.48 -8.89 20.03
CA SER A 597 -16.09 -9.41 21.35
C SER A 597 -17.30 -9.89 22.16
N LEU A 598 -18.39 -9.12 22.19
CA LEU A 598 -19.65 -9.57 22.82
C LEU A 598 -20.24 -10.81 22.14
N ALA A 599 -20.19 -10.89 20.82
CA ALA A 599 -20.66 -12.04 20.06
C ALA A 599 -19.85 -13.30 20.40
N ARG A 600 -18.52 -13.17 20.54
CA ARG A 600 -17.62 -14.25 20.96
C ARG A 600 -17.91 -14.68 22.41
N SER A 601 -18.12 -13.74 23.32
CA SER A 601 -18.51 -14.03 24.71
C SER A 601 -19.86 -14.78 24.78
N ALA A 602 -20.87 -14.33 24.04
CA ALA A 602 -22.16 -15.02 23.93
C ALA A 602 -22.02 -16.45 23.36
N TYR A 603 -21.20 -16.62 22.31
CA TYR A 603 -20.91 -17.95 21.74
C TYR A 603 -20.29 -18.89 22.77
N ASN A 604 -19.31 -18.41 23.55
CA ASN A 604 -18.63 -19.19 24.58
C ASN A 604 -19.55 -19.58 25.74
N ARG A 605 -20.58 -18.77 26.03
CA ARG A 605 -21.64 -19.09 27.01
C ARG A 605 -22.73 -20.02 26.47
N GLY A 606 -22.70 -20.35 25.17
CA GLY A 606 -23.70 -21.19 24.52
C GLY A 606 -24.96 -20.45 24.07
N ASP A 607 -25.02 -19.12 24.19
CA ASP A 607 -26.12 -18.30 23.67
C ASP A 607 -25.88 -17.99 22.18
N TYR A 608 -26.14 -19.01 21.36
CA TYR A 608 -25.83 -18.96 19.93
C TYR A 608 -26.74 -18.00 19.15
N GLU A 609 -28.00 -17.81 19.57
CA GLU A 609 -28.91 -16.86 18.92
C GLU A 609 -28.49 -15.41 19.17
N LYS A 610 -28.15 -15.05 20.42
CA LYS A 610 -27.59 -13.73 20.72
C LYS A 610 -26.27 -13.50 20.00
N SER A 611 -25.39 -14.51 19.98
CA SER A 611 -24.11 -14.45 19.26
C SER A 611 -24.30 -14.17 17.77
N LYS A 612 -25.20 -14.90 17.12
CA LYS A 612 -25.56 -14.71 15.70
C LYS A 612 -26.03 -13.28 15.42
N LEU A 613 -26.98 -12.75 16.20
CA LEU A 613 -27.47 -11.37 16.02
C LEU A 613 -26.36 -10.32 16.20
N LEU A 614 -25.48 -10.51 17.19
CA LEU A 614 -24.36 -9.61 17.42
C LEU A 614 -23.35 -9.67 16.26
N TRP A 615 -23.02 -10.86 15.76
CA TRP A 615 -22.15 -11.03 14.58
C TRP A 615 -22.74 -10.38 13.33
N GLU A 616 -24.05 -10.56 13.06
CA GLU A 616 -24.73 -9.89 11.95
C GLU A 616 -24.63 -8.38 12.06
N SER A 617 -24.88 -7.84 13.25
CA SER A 617 -24.78 -6.41 13.50
C SER A 617 -23.34 -5.87 13.42
N ALA A 618 -22.33 -6.72 13.64
CA ALA A 618 -20.92 -6.40 13.42
C ALA A 618 -20.56 -6.41 11.93
N MET A 619 -21.02 -7.41 11.18
CA MET A 619 -20.77 -7.53 9.73
C MET A 619 -21.54 -6.48 8.91
N ALA A 620 -22.65 -5.96 9.45
CA ALA A 620 -23.34 -4.80 8.90
C ALA A 620 -22.52 -3.50 9.03
N LEU A 621 -21.63 -3.40 10.02
CA LEU A 621 -20.73 -2.24 10.19
C LEU A 621 -19.48 -2.38 9.34
N ASN A 622 -18.79 -3.53 9.43
CA ASN A 622 -17.64 -3.85 8.59
C ASN A 622 -17.84 -5.22 7.95
N SER A 623 -18.13 -5.21 6.65
CA SER A 623 -18.39 -6.42 5.87
C SER A 623 -17.12 -7.06 5.29
N LEU A 624 -15.98 -6.36 5.29
CA LEU A 624 -14.71 -6.84 4.73
C LEU A 624 -13.82 -7.50 5.81
N TYR A 625 -14.43 -8.33 6.65
CA TYR A 625 -13.75 -9.06 7.73
C TYR A 625 -14.02 -10.57 7.64
N PRO A 626 -13.16 -11.35 6.97
CA PRO A 626 -13.38 -12.78 6.69
C PRO A 626 -13.65 -13.62 7.94
N ASP A 627 -12.86 -13.43 9.00
CA ASP A 627 -12.99 -14.15 10.27
C ASP A 627 -14.35 -13.93 10.93
N GLY A 628 -14.94 -12.74 10.75
CA GLY A 628 -16.27 -12.43 11.28
C GLY A 628 -17.39 -13.17 10.56
N TRP A 629 -17.29 -13.31 9.23
CA TRP A 629 -18.23 -14.13 8.45
C TRP A 629 -18.11 -15.61 8.79
N PHE A 630 -16.89 -16.11 9.00
CA PHE A 630 -16.67 -17.47 9.49
C PHE A 630 -17.29 -17.67 10.88
N ALA A 631 -17.07 -16.75 11.82
CA ALA A 631 -17.64 -16.81 13.16
C ALA A 631 -19.16 -16.70 13.15
N LEU A 632 -19.74 -15.86 12.28
CA LEU A 632 -21.18 -15.78 12.06
C LEU A 632 -21.74 -17.11 11.53
N GLY A 633 -21.04 -17.74 10.59
CA GLY A 633 -21.40 -19.07 10.06
C GLY A 633 -21.40 -20.13 11.15
N ALA A 634 -20.37 -20.14 12.00
CA ALA A 634 -20.26 -21.06 13.13
C ALA A 634 -21.38 -20.84 14.18
N ALA A 635 -21.65 -19.58 14.53
CA ALA A 635 -22.73 -19.22 15.45
C ALA A 635 -24.11 -19.63 14.90
N SER A 636 -24.37 -19.35 13.61
CA SER A 636 -25.61 -19.70 12.93
C SER A 636 -25.81 -21.22 12.85
N LEU A 637 -24.75 -21.97 12.57
CA LEU A 637 -24.79 -23.44 12.55
C LEU A 637 -25.15 -24.02 13.93
N LYS A 638 -24.57 -23.48 15.00
CA LYS A 638 -24.90 -23.88 16.38
C LYS A 638 -26.31 -23.47 16.79
N ALA A 639 -26.80 -22.34 16.27
CA ALA A 639 -28.19 -21.90 16.38
C ALA A 639 -29.16 -22.71 15.49
N ARG A 640 -28.67 -23.69 14.71
CA ARG A 640 -29.42 -24.52 13.76
C ARG A 640 -30.04 -23.76 12.58
N ASP A 641 -29.55 -22.56 12.29
CA ASP A 641 -29.90 -21.78 11.10
C ASP A 641 -28.94 -22.15 9.95
N VAL A 642 -29.29 -23.22 9.24
CA VAL A 642 -28.47 -23.80 8.17
C VAL A 642 -28.34 -22.87 6.96
N GLU A 643 -29.41 -22.13 6.62
CA GLU A 643 -29.39 -21.22 5.47
C GLU A 643 -28.45 -20.04 5.73
N LYS A 644 -28.54 -19.44 6.92
CA LYS A 644 -27.67 -18.32 7.27
C LYS A 644 -26.22 -18.73 7.48
N ALA A 645 -26.00 -19.94 8.02
CA ALA A 645 -24.65 -20.50 8.10
C ALA A 645 -24.02 -20.64 6.71
N LEU A 646 -24.79 -21.14 5.73
CA LEU A 646 -24.32 -21.31 4.36
C LEU A 646 -23.99 -19.96 3.72
N ASP A 647 -24.85 -18.96 3.87
CA ASP A 647 -24.62 -17.60 3.38
C ASP A 647 -23.35 -17.00 3.99
N ALA A 648 -23.22 -17.06 5.32
CA ALA A 648 -22.08 -16.51 6.03
C ALA A 648 -20.75 -17.19 5.65
N PHE A 649 -20.69 -18.52 5.57
CA PHE A 649 -19.48 -19.19 5.10
C PHE A 649 -19.19 -18.89 3.63
N THR A 650 -20.22 -18.76 2.79
CA THR A 650 -20.05 -18.36 1.38
C THR A 650 -19.43 -16.97 1.26
N ARG A 651 -19.86 -16.02 2.09
CA ARG A 651 -19.25 -14.68 2.19
C ARG A 651 -17.81 -14.74 2.72
N ALA A 652 -17.52 -15.62 3.68
CA ALA A 652 -16.16 -15.83 4.17
C ALA A 652 -15.21 -16.29 3.06
N VAL A 653 -15.58 -17.28 2.24
CA VAL A 653 -14.73 -17.76 1.12
C VAL A 653 -14.66 -16.79 -0.05
N GLN A 654 -15.65 -15.90 -0.23
CA GLN A 654 -15.57 -14.84 -1.23
C GLN A 654 -14.51 -13.79 -0.87
N LEU A 655 -14.31 -13.53 0.43
CA LEU A 655 -13.32 -12.58 0.93
C LEU A 655 -11.95 -13.22 1.17
N ASP A 656 -11.94 -14.49 1.57
CA ASP A 656 -10.75 -15.32 1.78
C ASP A 656 -10.93 -16.70 1.10
N PRO A 657 -10.60 -16.80 -0.19
CA PRO A 657 -10.73 -18.04 -0.95
C PRO A 657 -9.89 -19.20 -0.39
N GLU A 658 -8.86 -18.90 0.39
CA GLU A 658 -7.91 -19.87 0.95
C GLU A 658 -8.42 -20.55 2.22
N ASN A 659 -9.54 -20.09 2.79
CA ASN A 659 -10.10 -20.64 4.01
C ASN A 659 -10.69 -22.04 3.78
N GLY A 660 -9.84 -23.06 3.87
CA GLY A 660 -10.23 -24.46 3.71
C GLY A 660 -11.24 -24.95 4.75
N GLU A 661 -11.30 -24.34 5.94
CA GLU A 661 -12.32 -24.68 6.95
C GLU A 661 -13.70 -24.17 6.55
N ALA A 662 -13.77 -22.95 6.02
CA ALA A 662 -15.01 -22.39 5.50
C ALA A 662 -15.54 -23.23 4.33
N TRP A 663 -14.69 -23.63 3.38
CA TRP A 663 -15.05 -24.54 2.30
C TRP A 663 -15.55 -25.90 2.80
N ASN A 664 -14.89 -26.47 3.81
CA ASN A 664 -15.33 -27.72 4.45
C ASN A 664 -16.72 -27.56 5.09
N ASN A 665 -16.97 -26.46 5.79
CA ASN A 665 -18.28 -26.19 6.40
C ASN A 665 -19.36 -25.99 5.34
N ILE A 666 -19.09 -25.28 4.25
CA ILE A 666 -20.01 -25.16 3.09
C ILE A 666 -20.36 -26.55 2.54
N ALA A 667 -19.37 -27.42 2.36
CA ALA A 667 -19.57 -28.76 1.83
C ALA A 667 -20.46 -29.63 2.76
N CYS A 668 -20.19 -29.59 4.07
CA CYS A 668 -21.02 -30.25 5.08
C CYS A 668 -22.47 -29.72 5.09
N LEU A 669 -22.67 -28.40 4.95
CA LEU A 669 -24.00 -27.82 4.87
C LEU A 669 -24.75 -28.26 3.61
N HIS A 670 -24.07 -28.38 2.46
CA HIS A 670 -24.66 -28.94 1.25
C HIS A 670 -25.04 -30.41 1.41
N MET A 671 -24.25 -31.20 2.15
CA MET A 671 -24.60 -32.58 2.49
C MET A 671 -25.87 -32.65 3.33
N ILE A 672 -26.03 -31.79 4.34
CA ILE A 672 -27.25 -31.70 5.15
C ILE A 672 -28.46 -31.36 4.26
N LYS A 673 -28.27 -30.49 3.26
CA LYS A 673 -29.30 -30.12 2.27
C LYS A 673 -29.49 -31.16 1.15
N LYS A 674 -28.82 -32.32 1.21
CA LYS A 674 -28.84 -33.39 0.19
C LYS A 674 -28.42 -32.95 -1.21
N ARG A 675 -27.51 -31.97 -1.29
CA ARG A 675 -26.93 -31.42 -2.53
C ARG A 675 -25.51 -31.98 -2.73
N SER A 676 -25.41 -33.27 -3.03
CA SER A 676 -24.12 -33.98 -3.06
C SER A 676 -23.16 -33.49 -4.15
N LYS A 677 -23.66 -32.95 -5.27
CA LYS A 677 -22.80 -32.43 -6.35
C LYS A 677 -22.09 -31.15 -5.92
N GLU A 678 -22.81 -30.22 -5.29
CA GLU A 678 -22.28 -28.97 -4.78
C GLU A 678 -21.33 -29.21 -3.61
N ALA A 679 -21.67 -30.16 -2.72
CA ALA A 679 -20.78 -30.60 -1.66
C ALA A 679 -19.46 -31.16 -2.21
N PHE A 680 -19.50 -31.96 -3.28
CA PHE A 680 -18.30 -32.50 -3.92
C PHE A 680 -17.37 -31.40 -4.44
N ILE A 681 -17.92 -30.37 -5.07
CA ILE A 681 -17.15 -29.22 -5.56
C ILE A 681 -16.51 -28.46 -4.38
N ALA A 682 -17.29 -28.17 -3.32
CA ALA A 682 -16.79 -27.46 -2.15
C ALA A 682 -15.69 -28.25 -1.41
N PHE A 683 -15.82 -29.57 -1.26
CA PHE A 683 -14.75 -30.40 -0.69
C PHE A 683 -13.49 -30.41 -1.56
N LYS A 684 -13.65 -30.41 -2.90
CA LYS A 684 -12.51 -30.31 -3.81
C LYS A 684 -11.74 -29.01 -3.60
N GLU A 685 -12.44 -27.88 -3.42
CA GLU A 685 -11.81 -26.60 -3.08
C GLU A 685 -11.18 -26.63 -1.68
N ALA A 686 -11.86 -27.18 -0.67
CA ALA A 686 -11.30 -27.33 0.68
C ALA A 686 -9.97 -28.11 0.69
N LEU A 687 -9.92 -29.23 -0.06
CA LEU A 687 -8.73 -30.07 -0.19
C LEU A 687 -7.59 -29.41 -0.97
N LYS A 688 -7.86 -28.38 -1.79
CA LYS A 688 -6.80 -27.56 -2.38
C LYS A 688 -6.03 -26.77 -1.33
N PHE A 689 -6.60 -26.49 -0.16
CA PHE A 689 -5.92 -25.69 0.87
C PHE A 689 -5.57 -26.52 2.12
N LYS A 690 -6.38 -27.53 2.47
CA LYS A 690 -6.16 -28.42 3.62
C LYS A 690 -6.03 -29.88 3.21
N ARG A 691 -4.93 -30.24 2.53
CA ARG A 691 -4.67 -31.61 2.07
C ARG A 691 -4.27 -32.57 3.20
N ASP A 692 -3.77 -32.04 4.31
CA ASP A 692 -3.24 -32.85 5.41
C ASP A 692 -4.33 -33.34 6.39
N SER A 693 -5.56 -32.83 6.26
CA SER A 693 -6.67 -33.26 7.11
C SER A 693 -7.28 -34.56 6.59
N TRP A 694 -7.07 -35.64 7.33
CA TRP A 694 -7.68 -36.94 7.04
C TRP A 694 -9.21 -36.88 7.11
N GLN A 695 -9.79 -36.03 7.98
CA GLN A 695 -11.24 -35.85 8.11
C GLN A 695 -11.86 -35.27 6.83
N LEU A 696 -11.17 -34.32 6.19
CA LEU A 696 -11.63 -33.75 4.91
C LEU A 696 -11.60 -34.81 3.80
N TRP A 697 -10.58 -35.67 3.78
CA TRP A 697 -10.49 -36.78 2.82
C TRP A 697 -11.56 -37.85 3.03
N GLU A 698 -11.87 -38.19 4.28
CA GLU A 698 -12.96 -39.11 4.61
C GLU A 698 -14.31 -38.56 4.13
N ASN A 699 -14.63 -37.31 4.49
CA ASN A 699 -15.85 -36.65 4.06
C ASN A 699 -15.93 -36.54 2.52
N TYR A 700 -14.85 -36.14 1.86
CA TYR A 700 -14.76 -36.10 0.39
C TYR A 700 -15.03 -37.47 -0.24
N SER A 701 -14.46 -38.54 0.33
CA SER A 701 -14.64 -39.91 -0.15
C SER A 701 -16.09 -40.35 -0.04
N HIS A 702 -16.77 -40.04 1.08
CA HIS A 702 -18.19 -40.30 1.24
C HIS A 702 -19.04 -39.59 0.18
N VAL A 703 -18.83 -38.29 -0.03
CA VAL A 703 -19.60 -37.54 -1.04
C VAL A 703 -19.31 -38.01 -2.46
N ALA A 704 -18.07 -38.38 -2.75
CA ALA A 704 -17.69 -38.88 -4.07
C ALA A 704 -18.33 -40.24 -4.38
N MET A 705 -18.50 -41.10 -3.37
CA MET A 705 -19.29 -42.33 -3.49
C MET A 705 -20.76 -42.02 -3.78
N ASP A 706 -21.36 -41.06 -3.06
CA ASP A 706 -22.76 -40.65 -3.27
C ASP A 706 -23.01 -40.07 -4.68
N VAL A 707 -22.03 -39.37 -5.25
CA VAL A 707 -22.10 -38.80 -6.62
C VAL A 707 -21.77 -39.84 -7.70
N GLY A 708 -21.27 -41.03 -7.33
CA GLY A 708 -20.87 -42.08 -8.26
C GLY A 708 -19.54 -41.81 -8.98
N ASN A 709 -18.73 -40.85 -8.51
CA ASN A 709 -17.46 -40.46 -9.13
C ASN A 709 -16.27 -41.19 -8.51
N ILE A 710 -16.34 -42.52 -8.48
CA ILE A 710 -15.39 -43.41 -7.75
C ILE A 710 -13.97 -43.36 -8.35
N GLY A 711 -13.84 -42.97 -9.62
CA GLY A 711 -12.54 -42.92 -10.32
C GLY A 711 -11.56 -41.88 -9.77
N GLN A 712 -12.04 -40.79 -9.15
CA GLN A 712 -11.19 -39.72 -8.61
C GLN A 712 -10.78 -39.93 -7.14
N VAL A 713 -11.35 -40.93 -6.45
CA VAL A 713 -11.13 -41.23 -5.02
C VAL A 713 -10.01 -42.26 -4.81
N ARG A 714 -9.30 -42.67 -5.86
CA ARG A 714 -8.19 -43.63 -5.70
C ARG A 714 -7.10 -43.01 -4.84
N PHE A 715 -6.99 -43.52 -3.61
CA PHE A 715 -5.90 -43.28 -2.68
C PHE A 715 -4.57 -43.54 -3.40
N ASN A 716 -3.77 -42.49 -3.61
CA ASN A 716 -2.34 -42.67 -3.82
C ASN A 716 -1.76 -43.04 -2.46
N SER A 717 -1.61 -44.35 -2.25
CA SER A 717 -0.91 -44.97 -1.12
C SER A 717 0.53 -44.53 -1.03
#